data_AF-A0A4D9DD96-F1
#
_entry.id   AF-A0A4D9DD96-F1
#
_cell.length_a   1.000
_cell.length_b   1.000
_cell.length_c   1.000
_cell.angle_alpha   90.00
_cell.angle_beta   90.00
_cell.angle_gamma   90.00
#
_symmetry.space_group_name_H-M   'P 1'
#
loop_
_entity.id
_entity.type
_entity.pdbx_description
1 polymer ?
#
loop_
_entity_poly.entity_id
_entity_poly.type
_entity_poly.pdbx_seq_one_letter_code
_entity_poly.pdbx_strand_id
1 'polypeptide(L)'
;MSETSSFGILIVGLGGNNGVTLLAGLRANQLGLEWEAPTGKVKANYLGCITQLPKKGGKGGYKEAYELADANRAAVGGWDIRSTPLGDALYASHVLDYDLVRQVRTSLNQVEIWKGVWDPSFIGESQHATATNAVDLSTTTHAQALALLRADIRRFRRLHNIPLAGHITVIWSASVERPSLGDYPTATALLAGIEANDPEVSPSLLYAAAACLEGCSFVNGGSQNTLCPGLTELAASRAQLHTPNGPVKARCYVLGTDFKAGQTKFKTAAVEYLRALGLAPTVIASSNHLGNNDMLNLTSKKTLDAKMRVKSDIFAGWEEAIDHQVRVMYTPFMGDEKRDVVEYTSFGFLGAPHTMLTYTRCMDSILCVPLMLDVAVWCDYFARKNVLPRRVALATAYLFKVPEGAAKGTDPGFFHQMAALEDVLAETKEGGRDGGVGRGLTRKGLVKDVEGGGGTTEPWVGGVLCVGLSCLDLMLVGASGNGETFGAINTFQTQVFCPGGAAPQASVALADMLGMGGREGGRECGFTTSIVRVLTKVGRDVHGDELLRQLEQAGTDTSLVIRDAQHCTSLAVLPILASSGARGCFVNLQANDSFTPGEALAALREGVQAGEVQGVAAFHFGYPHLMINFQGPALCNFFQAAAEILDGANGGEKEVGRRPARRRLLISMDLNGVTTRNSDPDVLAEAWAMTDVLHLNQEEAGLLLDWEATGLGAFDEVLSLPSLRAAGDALLQNGLGVVALTLGEQGAYVKVTNDEKRLQASATLAWQAAKWVGQEAFLPPFPVQAGAEVNTNGAGDAFIAGLLAAMLCKTESLSLKQATCFALLTARERVDSLRRASTSKASYNELLAEAMKFR
;
A
#
# COMPACT_ATOMS: atom_id res chain seq x y z
N MET A 1 0.00 36.39 -26.21
CA MET A 1 0.09 36.09 -24.76
C MET A 1 0.24 34.58 -24.66
N SER A 2 1.40 34.03 -24.30
CA SER A 2 1.53 32.56 -24.22
C SER A 2 0.75 32.07 -23.01
N GLU A 3 -0.35 31.38 -23.24
CA GLU A 3 -1.08 30.71 -22.16
C GLU A 3 -0.12 29.74 -21.45
N THR A 4 -0.07 29.82 -20.13
CA THR A 4 0.73 28.93 -19.28
C THR A 4 0.18 27.50 -19.37
N SER A 5 0.97 26.56 -19.86
CA SER A 5 0.67 25.12 -19.84
C SER A 5 0.59 24.62 -18.39
N SER A 6 -0.37 23.74 -18.09
CA SER A 6 -0.55 23.24 -16.72
C SER A 6 0.30 22.01 -16.39
N PHE A 7 0.68 21.22 -17.41
CA PHE A 7 1.53 20.04 -17.29
C PHE A 7 2.25 19.75 -18.62
N GLY A 8 3.21 18.82 -18.63
CA GLY A 8 4.03 18.50 -19.78
C GLY A 8 4.07 17.01 -20.14
N ILE A 9 4.12 16.73 -21.43
CA ILE A 9 4.29 15.39 -22.00
C ILE A 9 5.52 15.42 -22.90
N LEU A 10 6.50 14.58 -22.58
CA LEU A 10 7.70 14.40 -23.39
C LEU A 10 7.70 13.00 -24.00
N ILE A 11 7.71 12.91 -25.33
CA ILE A 11 7.57 11.64 -26.05
C ILE A 11 8.92 11.23 -26.62
N VAL A 12 9.40 10.05 -26.23
CA VAL A 12 10.49 9.38 -26.94
C VAL A 12 9.88 8.68 -28.15
N GLY A 13 10.35 8.99 -29.36
CA GLY A 13 9.71 8.59 -30.61
C GLY A 13 8.62 9.57 -31.08
N LEU A 14 8.84 10.89 -30.90
CA LEU A 14 7.85 11.94 -31.20
C LEU A 14 7.33 11.91 -32.65
N GLY A 15 8.18 11.57 -33.61
CA GLY A 15 7.81 11.43 -35.02
C GLY A 15 7.17 10.08 -35.36
N GLY A 16 6.99 9.18 -34.39
CA GLY A 16 6.29 7.91 -34.57
C GLY A 16 4.78 8.12 -34.73
N ASN A 17 4.06 7.09 -35.19
CA ASN A 17 2.61 7.20 -35.44
C ASN A 17 1.84 7.72 -34.22
N ASN A 18 2.13 7.23 -33.01
CA ASN A 18 1.51 7.71 -31.77
C ASN A 18 1.85 9.18 -31.49
N GLY A 19 3.12 9.58 -31.61
CA GLY A 19 3.56 10.94 -31.28
C GLY A 19 2.94 12.00 -32.18
N VAL A 20 2.95 11.79 -33.50
CA VAL A 20 2.33 12.73 -34.45
C VAL A 20 0.81 12.74 -34.36
N THR A 21 0.19 11.60 -34.04
CA THR A 21 -1.26 11.51 -33.82
C THR A 21 -1.68 12.25 -32.55
N LEU A 22 -0.90 12.15 -31.46
CA LEU A 22 -1.13 12.90 -30.22
C LEU A 22 -1.02 14.40 -30.46
N LEU A 23 0.04 14.85 -31.14
CA LEU A 23 0.21 16.27 -31.49
C LEU A 23 -0.94 16.81 -32.34
N ALA A 24 -1.33 16.06 -33.38
CA ALA A 24 -2.43 16.44 -34.26
C ALA A 24 -3.77 16.52 -33.50
N GLY A 25 -4.08 15.49 -32.71
CA GLY A 25 -5.30 15.43 -31.90
C GLY A 25 -5.37 16.55 -30.86
N LEU A 26 -4.26 16.83 -30.18
CA LEU A 26 -4.17 17.95 -29.23
C LEU A 26 -4.37 19.30 -29.95
N ARG A 27 -3.67 19.52 -31.06
CA ARG A 27 -3.78 20.76 -31.85
C ARG A 27 -5.18 20.99 -32.39
N ALA A 28 -5.84 19.93 -32.85
CA ALA A 28 -7.21 19.97 -33.34
C ALA A 28 -8.20 20.37 -32.25
N ASN A 29 -8.06 19.80 -31.04
CA ASN A 29 -8.91 20.14 -29.90
C ASN A 29 -8.66 21.58 -29.41
N GLN A 30 -7.40 22.01 -29.32
CA GLN A 30 -7.03 23.37 -28.91
C GLN A 30 -7.59 24.45 -29.85
N LEU A 31 -7.60 24.18 -31.16
CA LEU A 31 -8.12 25.08 -32.18
C LEU A 31 -9.63 24.92 -32.42
N GLY A 32 -10.28 23.94 -31.79
CA GLY A 32 -11.69 23.63 -32.03
C GLY A 32 -11.99 23.24 -33.48
N LEU A 33 -11.07 22.52 -34.14
CA LEU A 33 -11.19 22.19 -35.56
C LEU A 33 -12.37 21.26 -35.86
N GLU A 34 -12.90 21.44 -37.06
CA GLU A 34 -13.83 20.54 -37.71
C GLU A 34 -13.29 20.19 -39.10
N TRP A 35 -13.53 18.97 -39.56
CA TRP A 35 -13.05 18.51 -40.87
C TRP A 35 -14.09 17.63 -41.55
N GLU A 36 -13.96 17.51 -42.87
CA GLU A 36 -14.75 16.56 -43.65
C GLU A 36 -14.11 15.17 -43.57
N ALA A 37 -14.88 14.19 -43.08
CA ALA A 37 -14.53 12.79 -43.09
C ALA A 37 -15.45 12.02 -44.06
N PRO A 38 -15.13 10.77 -44.43
CA PRO A 38 -16.03 9.95 -45.26
C PRO A 38 -17.43 9.75 -44.67
N THR A 39 -17.57 9.91 -43.35
CA THR A 39 -18.83 9.81 -42.60
C THR A 39 -19.56 11.15 -42.44
N GLY A 40 -19.05 12.22 -43.06
CA GLY A 40 -19.54 13.59 -42.93
C GLY A 40 -18.64 14.44 -42.03
N LYS A 41 -19.18 15.59 -41.60
CA LYS A 41 -18.43 16.57 -40.83
C LYS A 41 -18.17 16.07 -39.39
N VAL A 42 -16.90 16.07 -38.98
CA VAL A 42 -16.44 15.63 -37.66
C VAL A 42 -15.85 16.81 -36.89
N LYS A 43 -16.07 16.84 -35.58
CA LYS A 43 -15.48 17.81 -34.65
C LYS A 43 -14.42 17.16 -33.76
N ALA A 44 -13.35 17.89 -33.49
CA ALA A 44 -12.29 17.47 -32.57
C ALA A 44 -12.85 17.05 -31.20
N ASN A 45 -12.33 15.96 -30.65
CA ASN A 45 -12.75 15.41 -29.37
C ASN A 45 -11.62 14.57 -28.72
N TYR A 46 -11.86 14.10 -27.49
CA TYR A 46 -10.98 13.22 -26.72
C TYR A 46 -11.61 11.84 -26.47
N LEU A 47 -12.38 11.30 -27.42
CA LEU A 47 -12.93 9.95 -27.27
C LEU A 47 -11.80 8.93 -27.03
N GLY A 48 -12.06 7.98 -26.14
CA GLY A 48 -11.08 7.01 -25.65
C GLY A 48 -10.25 7.47 -24.45
N CYS A 49 -10.16 8.78 -24.17
CA CYS A 49 -9.40 9.31 -23.01
C CYS A 49 -10.33 9.38 -21.80
N ILE A 50 -10.31 8.39 -20.92
CA ILE A 50 -11.28 8.35 -19.81
C ILE A 50 -11.08 9.51 -18.83
N THR A 51 -9.90 10.11 -18.79
CA THR A 51 -9.58 11.29 -17.98
C THR A 51 -10.17 12.58 -18.54
N GLN A 52 -10.56 12.62 -19.82
CA GLN A 52 -11.04 13.85 -20.49
C GLN A 52 -12.54 13.82 -20.82
N LEU A 53 -13.19 12.67 -20.69
CA LEU A 53 -14.62 12.52 -20.95
C LEU A 53 -15.47 12.91 -19.74
N PRO A 54 -16.71 13.41 -19.96
CA PRO A 54 -17.69 13.56 -18.90
C PRO A 54 -18.21 12.19 -18.44
N LYS A 55 -18.67 12.11 -17.19
CA LYS A 55 -19.21 10.85 -16.63
C LYS A 55 -20.53 10.49 -17.31
N LYS A 56 -20.65 9.29 -17.88
CA LYS A 56 -21.88 8.75 -18.48
C LYS A 56 -22.30 7.43 -17.81
N GLY A 57 -23.56 7.31 -17.39
CA GLY A 57 -24.13 6.03 -16.91
C GLY A 57 -23.42 5.41 -15.70
N GLY A 58 -22.72 6.21 -14.88
CA GLY A 58 -22.05 5.74 -13.66
C GLY A 58 -20.62 5.19 -13.82
N LYS A 59 -20.12 4.97 -15.04
CA LYS A 59 -18.77 4.39 -15.29
C LYS A 59 -17.99 5.19 -16.36
N GLY A 60 -16.70 5.43 -16.12
CA GLY A 60 -15.82 6.19 -17.02
C GLY A 60 -16.10 7.70 -17.04
N GLY A 61 -15.11 8.50 -17.45
CA GLY A 61 -15.19 9.96 -17.49
C GLY A 61 -14.88 10.60 -16.13
N TYR A 62 -13.62 10.95 -15.91
CA TYR A 62 -13.09 11.37 -14.61
C TYR A 62 -12.81 12.88 -14.48
N LYS A 63 -12.85 13.63 -15.60
CA LYS A 63 -12.36 15.01 -15.66
C LYS A 63 -12.96 15.92 -14.58
N GLU A 64 -14.27 16.06 -14.60
CA GLU A 64 -15.02 16.94 -13.70
C GLU A 64 -15.04 16.41 -12.27
N ALA A 65 -15.13 15.09 -12.12
CA ALA A 65 -15.28 14.45 -10.82
C ALA A 65 -14.04 14.58 -9.93
N TYR A 66 -12.85 14.76 -10.52
CA TYR A 66 -11.56 14.78 -9.83
C TYR A 66 -10.71 16.02 -10.18
N GLU A 67 -11.29 17.03 -10.84
CA GLU A 67 -10.58 18.25 -11.23
C GLU A 67 -9.27 17.93 -11.98
N LEU A 68 -9.37 17.01 -12.94
CA LEU A 68 -8.22 16.59 -13.73
C LEU A 68 -7.77 17.71 -14.66
N ALA A 69 -6.46 17.75 -14.94
CA ALA A 69 -5.91 18.71 -15.86
C ALA A 69 -6.58 18.60 -17.24
N ASP A 70 -6.91 19.75 -17.82
CA ASP A 70 -7.42 19.79 -19.18
C ASP A 70 -6.30 19.45 -20.16
N ALA A 71 -6.49 18.41 -20.97
CA ALA A 71 -5.53 18.02 -21.99
C ALA A 71 -5.18 19.17 -22.96
N ASN A 72 -6.10 20.10 -23.24
CA ASN A 72 -5.83 21.28 -24.07
C ASN A 72 -4.71 22.18 -23.49
N ARG A 73 -4.43 22.08 -22.19
CA ARG A 73 -3.39 22.85 -21.49
C ARG A 73 -2.06 22.10 -21.37
N ALA A 74 -1.93 20.94 -21.98
CA ALA A 74 -0.68 20.19 -22.04
C ALA A 74 0.33 20.84 -22.99
N ALA A 75 1.59 20.93 -22.57
CA ALA A 75 2.71 21.10 -23.49
C ALA A 75 3.19 19.73 -23.98
N VAL A 76 3.52 19.61 -25.26
CA VAL A 76 4.03 18.36 -25.85
C VAL A 76 5.32 18.64 -26.60
N GLY A 77 6.34 17.81 -26.37
CA GLY A 77 7.61 17.84 -27.09
C GLY A 77 8.30 16.47 -27.00
N GLY A 78 9.57 16.39 -27.41
CA GLY A 78 10.34 15.17 -27.25
C GLY A 78 11.37 14.91 -28.35
N TRP A 79 11.75 13.64 -28.45
CA TRP A 79 12.91 13.19 -29.22
C TRP A 79 12.49 12.19 -30.30
N ASP A 80 13.18 12.19 -31.43
CA ASP A 80 13.10 11.12 -32.42
C ASP A 80 14.48 10.97 -33.08
N ILE A 81 14.87 9.73 -33.34
CA ILE A 81 16.11 9.42 -34.06
C ILE A 81 16.01 9.78 -35.55
N ARG A 82 14.82 10.09 -36.06
CA ARG A 82 14.58 10.49 -37.44
C ARG A 82 14.40 12.00 -37.54
N SER A 83 14.86 12.59 -38.64
CA SER A 83 14.74 14.04 -38.90
C SER A 83 13.49 14.43 -39.68
N THR A 84 12.55 13.50 -39.94
CA THR A 84 11.35 13.79 -40.73
C THR A 84 10.48 14.83 -40.04
N PRO A 85 10.12 15.96 -40.68
CA PRO A 85 9.21 16.94 -40.11
C PRO A 85 7.89 16.30 -39.67
N LEU A 86 7.37 16.69 -38.49
CA LEU A 86 6.27 15.95 -37.82
C LEU A 86 4.95 15.96 -38.59
N GLY A 87 4.64 17.03 -39.31
CA GLY A 87 3.47 17.10 -40.18
C GLY A 87 3.60 16.21 -41.42
N ASP A 88 4.83 16.01 -41.91
CA ASP A 88 5.11 15.08 -43.01
C ASP A 88 5.06 13.62 -42.53
N ALA A 89 5.57 13.36 -41.32
CA ALA A 89 5.40 12.08 -40.66
C ALA A 89 3.92 11.75 -40.38
N LEU A 90 3.11 12.74 -39.97
CA LEU A 90 1.66 12.59 -39.84
C LEU A 90 1.00 12.27 -41.19
N TYR A 91 1.41 12.95 -42.26
CA TYR A 91 0.88 12.70 -43.60
C TYR A 91 1.17 11.28 -44.07
N ALA A 92 2.39 10.78 -43.81
CA ALA A 92 2.80 9.44 -44.19
C ALA A 92 2.22 8.32 -43.29
N SER A 93 1.75 8.64 -42.08
CA SER A 93 1.23 7.62 -41.15
C SER A 93 -0.12 7.05 -41.57
N HIS A 94 -0.89 7.82 -42.36
CA HIS A 94 -2.25 7.48 -42.80
C HIS A 94 -3.20 7.12 -41.66
N VAL A 95 -3.01 7.73 -40.48
CA VAL A 95 -3.82 7.47 -39.28
C VAL A 95 -5.12 8.29 -39.25
N LEU A 96 -5.01 9.58 -39.57
CA LEU A 96 -6.10 10.55 -39.47
C LEU A 96 -6.69 10.88 -40.85
N ASP A 97 -7.93 11.37 -40.86
CA ASP A 97 -8.58 11.87 -42.07
C ASP A 97 -7.72 12.93 -42.76
N TYR A 98 -7.63 12.84 -44.09
CA TYR A 98 -6.75 13.70 -44.87
C TYR A 98 -7.03 15.20 -44.68
N ASP A 99 -8.30 15.62 -44.57
CA ASP A 99 -8.61 17.03 -44.39
C ASP A 99 -8.12 17.56 -43.04
N LEU A 100 -8.22 16.78 -41.96
CA LEU A 100 -7.62 17.15 -40.68
C LEU A 100 -6.10 17.27 -40.79
N VAL A 101 -5.45 16.30 -41.44
CA VAL A 101 -4.00 16.33 -41.66
C VAL A 101 -3.59 17.59 -42.43
N ARG A 102 -4.32 17.94 -43.51
CA ARG A 102 -4.09 19.16 -44.30
C ARG A 102 -4.17 20.42 -43.43
N GLN A 103 -5.11 20.48 -42.49
CA GLN A 103 -5.30 21.63 -41.61
C GLN A 103 -4.15 21.82 -40.60
N VAL A 104 -3.57 20.73 -40.07
CA VAL A 104 -2.57 20.81 -38.98
C VAL A 104 -1.12 20.64 -39.44
N ARG A 105 -0.87 20.03 -40.61
CA ARG A 105 0.46 19.65 -41.11
C ARG A 105 1.51 20.75 -41.02
N THR A 106 1.22 21.94 -41.56
CA THR A 106 2.17 23.05 -41.57
C THR A 106 2.57 23.47 -40.15
N SER A 107 1.60 23.51 -39.22
CA SER A 107 1.89 23.87 -37.83
C SER A 107 2.69 22.80 -37.09
N LEU A 108 2.47 21.52 -37.39
CA LEU A 108 3.26 20.42 -36.81
C LEU A 108 4.69 20.41 -37.33
N ASN A 109 4.93 20.79 -38.59
CA ASN A 109 6.29 20.93 -39.15
C ASN A 109 7.12 22.03 -38.46
N GLN A 110 6.50 22.91 -37.67
CA GLN A 110 7.21 23.94 -36.90
C GLN A 110 7.66 23.46 -35.51
N VAL A 111 7.21 22.28 -35.08
CA VAL A 111 7.61 21.70 -33.79
C VAL A 111 9.03 21.15 -33.91
N GLU A 112 9.93 21.59 -33.03
CA GLU A 112 11.32 21.13 -32.98
C GLU A 112 11.38 19.66 -32.55
N ILE A 113 12.17 18.86 -33.27
CA ILE A 113 12.45 17.46 -32.95
C ILE A 113 13.84 17.37 -32.35
N TRP A 114 13.95 16.95 -31.09
CA TRP A 114 15.25 16.78 -30.45
C TRP A 114 15.90 15.45 -30.84
N LYS A 115 17.23 15.42 -30.76
CA LYS A 115 18.02 14.24 -31.13
C LYS A 115 17.73 13.07 -30.19
N GLY A 116 17.28 11.94 -30.73
CA GLY A 116 17.07 10.73 -29.94
C GLY A 116 18.37 10.00 -29.60
N VAL A 117 18.50 9.44 -28.40
CA VAL A 117 19.60 8.51 -28.08
C VAL A 117 19.51 7.26 -28.95
N TRP A 118 20.64 6.90 -29.56
CA TRP A 118 20.75 5.83 -30.55
C TRP A 118 21.77 4.78 -30.12
N ASP A 119 21.30 3.53 -30.07
CA ASP A 119 22.15 2.34 -30.05
C ASP A 119 21.56 1.29 -31.01
N PRO A 120 22.25 0.95 -32.12
CA PRO A 120 21.77 -0.02 -33.10
C PRO A 120 21.66 -1.44 -32.54
N SER A 121 22.34 -1.74 -31.42
CA SER A 121 22.32 -3.05 -30.78
C SER A 121 20.96 -3.35 -30.12
N PHE A 122 20.22 -2.32 -29.71
CA PHE A 122 18.95 -2.47 -28.99
C PHE A 122 17.73 -2.58 -29.89
N ILE A 123 17.76 -2.04 -31.12
CA ILE A 123 16.57 -2.00 -31.99
C ILE A 123 16.77 -2.69 -33.33
N GLY A 124 15.66 -2.98 -34.03
CA GLY A 124 15.66 -3.71 -35.28
C GLY A 124 16.43 -3.00 -36.41
N GLU A 125 17.06 -3.80 -37.27
CA GLU A 125 17.89 -3.33 -38.38
C GLU A 125 17.11 -2.46 -39.37
N SER A 126 15.79 -2.67 -39.47
CA SER A 126 14.89 -1.87 -40.31
C SER A 126 14.89 -0.37 -39.95
N GLN A 127 15.33 -0.01 -38.75
CA GLN A 127 15.34 1.35 -38.26
C GLN A 127 16.66 2.09 -38.57
N HIS A 128 17.75 1.35 -38.82
CA HIS A 128 19.12 1.88 -38.87
C HIS A 128 19.31 2.99 -39.91
N ALA A 129 18.80 2.76 -41.13
CA ALA A 129 18.93 3.73 -42.22
C ALA A 129 18.20 5.05 -41.97
N THR A 130 17.23 5.07 -41.05
CA THR A 130 16.41 6.26 -40.75
C THR A 130 16.93 7.05 -39.55
N ALA A 131 17.90 6.53 -38.80
CA ALA A 131 18.45 7.13 -37.59
C ALA A 131 19.41 8.31 -37.89
N THR A 132 18.87 9.40 -38.47
CA THR A 132 19.65 10.57 -38.94
C THR A 132 19.68 11.75 -37.96
N ASN A 133 18.87 11.73 -36.91
CA ASN A 133 18.73 12.76 -35.88
C ASN A 133 19.05 12.20 -34.49
N ALA A 134 20.28 11.73 -34.30
CA ALA A 134 20.64 10.92 -33.15
C ALA A 134 21.78 11.49 -32.28
N VAL A 135 21.75 11.15 -30.99
CA VAL A 135 22.92 11.10 -30.10
C VAL A 135 23.45 9.67 -30.14
N ASP A 136 24.53 9.45 -30.87
CA ASP A 136 25.08 8.11 -31.13
C ASP A 136 25.97 7.63 -29.98
N LEU A 137 25.58 6.54 -29.31
CA LEU A 137 26.30 5.98 -28.17
C LEU A 137 27.64 5.32 -28.54
N SER A 138 27.93 5.12 -29.84
CA SER A 138 29.27 4.72 -30.29
C SER A 138 30.31 5.84 -30.17
N THR A 139 29.86 7.10 -30.08
CA THR A 139 30.72 8.29 -30.00
C THR A 139 30.44 9.18 -28.79
N THR A 140 29.35 8.92 -28.06
CA THR A 140 28.91 9.67 -26.89
C THR A 140 28.80 8.73 -25.70
N THR A 141 29.37 9.10 -24.55
CA THR A 141 29.25 8.26 -23.34
C THR A 141 27.82 8.26 -22.81
N HIS A 142 27.44 7.21 -22.09
CA HIS A 142 26.14 7.12 -21.42
C HIS A 142 25.91 8.28 -20.45
N ALA A 143 26.94 8.70 -19.71
CA ALA A 143 26.88 9.87 -18.83
C ALA A 143 26.64 11.19 -19.60
N GLN A 144 27.27 11.37 -20.77
CA GLN A 144 27.04 12.54 -21.64
C GLN A 144 25.62 12.54 -22.22
N ALA A 145 25.16 11.39 -22.72
CA ALA A 145 23.80 11.24 -23.22
C ALA A 145 22.76 11.54 -22.12
N LEU A 146 22.96 11.00 -20.91
CA LEU A 146 22.12 11.30 -19.75
C LEU A 146 22.09 12.81 -19.45
N ALA A 147 23.25 13.48 -19.47
CA ALA A 147 23.32 14.92 -19.22
C ALA A 147 22.56 15.75 -20.26
N LEU A 148 22.63 15.37 -21.55
CA LEU A 148 21.87 16.01 -22.64
C LEU A 148 20.36 15.84 -22.42
N LEU A 149 19.91 14.62 -22.14
CA LEU A 149 18.48 14.35 -21.90
C LEU A 149 17.94 15.16 -20.71
N ARG A 150 18.70 15.25 -19.63
CA ARG A 150 18.34 16.08 -18.47
C ARG A 150 18.28 17.58 -18.84
N ALA A 151 19.20 18.05 -19.67
CA ALA A 151 19.19 19.43 -20.16
C ALA A 151 17.95 19.74 -21.02
N ASP A 152 17.54 18.80 -21.88
CA ASP A 152 16.34 18.92 -22.70
C ASP A 152 15.07 19.00 -21.84
N ILE A 153 14.94 18.16 -20.80
CA ILE A 153 13.80 18.21 -19.87
C ILE A 153 13.72 19.58 -19.17
N ARG A 154 14.85 20.12 -18.70
CA ARG A 154 14.89 21.46 -18.08
C ARG A 154 14.59 22.57 -19.08
N ARG A 155 15.07 22.44 -20.33
CA ARG A 155 14.79 23.39 -21.42
C ARG A 155 13.30 23.41 -21.72
N PHE A 156 12.67 22.24 -21.84
CA PHE A 156 11.23 22.11 -22.08
C PHE A 156 10.38 22.81 -21.03
N ARG A 157 10.66 22.54 -19.74
CA ARG A 157 9.94 23.16 -18.63
C ARG A 157 9.99 24.68 -18.70
N ARG A 158 11.16 25.25 -19.00
CA ARG A 158 11.36 26.70 -19.16
C ARG A 158 10.64 27.25 -20.39
N LEU A 159 10.79 26.60 -21.55
CA LEU A 159 10.22 27.07 -22.82
C LEU A 159 8.69 27.16 -22.78
N HIS A 160 8.06 26.18 -22.13
CA HIS A 160 6.60 26.08 -22.06
C HIS A 160 5.99 26.69 -20.79
N ASN A 161 6.81 27.34 -19.94
CA ASN A 161 6.37 27.97 -18.69
C ASN A 161 5.52 27.02 -17.82
N ILE A 162 5.89 25.73 -17.77
CA ILE A 162 5.18 24.75 -16.95
C ILE A 162 5.44 25.10 -15.48
N PRO A 163 4.40 25.39 -14.68
CA PRO A 163 4.58 25.78 -13.28
C PRO A 163 5.22 24.65 -12.50
N LEU A 164 5.85 24.96 -11.36
CA LEU A 164 6.44 23.93 -10.51
C LEU A 164 5.42 22.88 -10.02
N ALA A 165 4.17 23.29 -9.85
CA ALA A 165 3.05 22.42 -9.51
C ALA A 165 2.57 21.54 -10.69
N GLY A 166 2.97 21.86 -11.91
CA GLY A 166 2.67 21.10 -13.12
C GLY A 166 3.64 19.95 -13.31
N HIS A 167 3.11 18.75 -13.54
CA HIS A 167 3.93 17.57 -13.67
C HIS A 167 4.45 17.38 -15.10
N ILE A 168 5.64 16.77 -15.25
CA ILE A 168 6.14 16.35 -16.56
C ILE A 168 6.21 14.82 -16.58
N THR A 169 5.62 14.23 -17.62
CA THR A 169 5.65 12.79 -17.86
C THR A 169 6.45 12.51 -19.13
N VAL A 170 7.55 11.77 -19.00
CA VAL A 170 8.34 11.23 -20.11
C VAL A 170 7.74 9.89 -20.50
N ILE A 171 7.30 9.74 -21.74
CA ILE A 171 6.65 8.52 -22.24
C ILE A 171 7.52 7.91 -23.33
N TRP A 172 7.93 6.65 -23.13
CA TRP A 172 8.52 5.86 -24.19
C TRP A 172 7.43 5.41 -25.18
N SER A 173 7.46 5.95 -26.40
CA SER A 173 6.63 5.51 -27.52
C SER A 173 7.47 5.28 -28.79
N ALA A 174 8.77 5.00 -28.61
CA ALA A 174 9.69 4.66 -29.68
C ALA A 174 9.65 3.15 -29.97
N SER A 175 10.39 2.74 -31.00
CA SER A 175 10.53 1.33 -31.40
C SER A 175 10.90 0.44 -30.21
N VAL A 176 10.29 -0.74 -30.13
CA VAL A 176 10.57 -1.72 -29.08
C VAL A 176 12.04 -2.13 -29.13
N GLU A 177 12.71 -2.03 -27.99
CA GLU A 177 14.08 -2.51 -27.79
C GLU A 177 14.08 -4.01 -27.48
N ARG A 178 15.19 -4.70 -27.75
CA ARG A 178 15.47 -5.99 -27.11
C ARG A 178 15.51 -5.80 -25.59
N PRO A 179 15.24 -6.84 -24.79
CA PRO A 179 15.45 -6.76 -23.35
C PRO A 179 16.95 -6.51 -23.05
N SER A 180 17.21 -5.61 -22.10
CA SER A 180 18.52 -5.47 -21.49
C SER A 180 18.82 -6.72 -20.65
N LEU A 181 20.07 -7.18 -20.71
CA LEU A 181 20.62 -8.25 -19.89
C LEU A 181 21.31 -7.72 -18.62
N GLY A 182 21.37 -6.40 -18.46
CA GLY A 182 21.99 -5.74 -17.32
C GLY A 182 21.19 -5.97 -16.04
N ASP A 183 21.91 -6.26 -14.95
CA ASP A 183 21.33 -6.40 -13.62
C ASP A 183 21.65 -5.17 -12.77
N TYR A 184 20.63 -4.34 -12.55
CA TYR A 184 20.74 -3.11 -11.77
C TYR A 184 19.79 -3.20 -10.56
N PRO A 185 20.21 -3.88 -9.47
CA PRO A 185 19.34 -4.13 -8.32
C PRO A 185 19.10 -2.87 -7.47
N THR A 186 19.97 -1.85 -7.58
CA THR A 186 19.87 -0.60 -6.80
C THR A 186 20.08 0.63 -7.66
N ALA A 187 19.61 1.79 -7.18
CA ALA A 187 19.81 3.08 -7.84
C ALA A 187 21.30 3.38 -8.05
N THR A 188 22.13 3.06 -7.06
CA THR A 188 23.59 3.20 -7.14
C THR A 188 24.18 2.31 -8.24
N ALA A 189 23.73 1.06 -8.35
CA ALA A 189 24.20 0.14 -9.39
C ALA A 189 23.84 0.64 -10.80
N LEU A 190 22.60 1.12 -11.00
CA LEU A 190 22.17 1.71 -12.27
C LEU A 190 23.03 2.93 -12.65
N LEU A 191 23.23 3.86 -11.72
CA LEU A 191 24.03 5.07 -11.96
C LEU A 191 25.51 4.73 -12.22
N ALA A 192 26.06 3.72 -11.55
CA ALA A 192 27.41 3.24 -11.81
C ALA A 192 27.54 2.59 -13.19
N GLY A 193 26.55 1.81 -13.65
CA GLY A 193 26.51 1.26 -15.00
C GLY A 193 26.48 2.35 -16.08
N ILE A 194 25.72 3.43 -15.85
CA ILE A 194 25.72 4.61 -16.72
C ILE A 194 27.10 5.26 -16.77
N GLU A 195 27.74 5.47 -15.62
CA GLU A 195 29.08 6.08 -15.58
C GLU A 195 30.14 5.20 -16.27
N ALA A 196 30.02 3.88 -16.12
CA ALA A 196 30.94 2.90 -16.68
C ALA A 196 30.73 2.64 -18.19
N ASN A 197 29.73 3.25 -18.83
CA ASN A 197 29.31 2.92 -20.21
C ASN A 197 28.99 1.42 -20.39
N ASP A 198 28.33 0.83 -19.40
CA ASP A 198 27.91 -0.56 -19.48
C ASP A 198 27.00 -0.77 -20.71
N PRO A 199 27.37 -1.65 -21.66
CA PRO A 199 26.65 -1.84 -22.92
C PRO A 199 25.21 -2.36 -22.75
N GLU A 200 24.84 -2.84 -21.56
CA GLU A 200 23.48 -3.25 -21.26
C GLU A 200 22.60 -2.12 -20.68
N VAL A 201 23.14 -0.92 -20.47
CA VAL A 201 22.33 0.28 -20.23
C VAL A 201 21.68 0.72 -21.54
N SER A 202 20.42 0.35 -21.70
CA SER A 202 19.65 0.68 -22.90
C SER A 202 19.35 2.18 -23.03
N PRO A 203 19.06 2.68 -24.24
CA PRO A 203 18.52 4.03 -24.42
C PRO A 203 17.29 4.29 -23.54
N SER A 204 16.33 3.36 -23.44
CA SER A 204 15.17 3.52 -22.55
C SER A 204 15.53 3.72 -21.07
N LEU A 205 16.55 3.03 -20.56
CA LEU A 205 17.07 3.25 -19.19
C LEU A 205 17.66 4.64 -19.02
N LEU A 206 18.35 5.19 -20.03
CA LEU A 206 18.88 6.56 -19.99
C LEU A 206 17.77 7.61 -19.92
N TYR A 207 16.70 7.47 -20.72
CA TYR A 207 15.54 8.36 -20.63
C TYR A 207 14.83 8.25 -19.28
N ALA A 208 14.67 7.03 -18.77
CA ALA A 208 14.01 6.81 -17.49
C ALA A 208 14.81 7.39 -16.31
N ALA A 209 16.13 7.19 -16.31
CA ALA A 209 17.03 7.80 -15.33
C ALA A 209 17.02 9.32 -15.45
N ALA A 210 17.05 9.88 -16.67
CA ALA A 210 16.96 11.33 -16.89
C ALA A 210 15.66 11.90 -16.31
N ALA A 211 14.52 11.26 -16.57
CA ALA A 211 13.22 11.67 -16.05
C ALA A 211 13.23 11.70 -14.51
N CYS A 212 13.65 10.60 -13.87
CA CYS A 212 13.68 10.50 -12.41
C CYS A 212 14.62 11.55 -11.78
N LEU A 213 15.80 11.76 -12.36
CA LEU A 213 16.78 12.74 -11.88
C LEU A 213 16.30 14.19 -12.02
N GLU A 214 15.34 14.46 -12.92
CA GLU A 214 14.71 15.77 -13.10
C GLU A 214 13.34 15.89 -12.41
N GLY A 215 12.98 14.95 -11.53
CA GLY A 215 11.72 15.02 -10.79
C GLY A 215 10.49 14.77 -11.67
N CYS A 216 10.65 14.08 -12.79
CA CYS A 216 9.60 13.76 -13.75
C CYS A 216 9.19 12.30 -13.64
N SER A 217 7.95 11.97 -14.03
CA SER A 217 7.55 10.58 -14.18
C SER A 217 8.08 9.99 -15.48
N PHE A 218 8.35 8.69 -15.48
CA PHE A 218 8.64 7.91 -16.67
C PHE A 218 7.56 6.84 -16.90
N VAL A 219 7.12 6.71 -18.14
CA VAL A 219 6.14 5.69 -18.55
C VAL A 219 6.74 4.87 -19.68
N ASN A 220 6.89 3.57 -19.47
CA ASN A 220 7.32 2.64 -20.50
C ASN A 220 6.11 2.14 -21.31
N GLY A 221 5.86 2.78 -22.46
CA GLY A 221 4.85 2.33 -23.41
C GLY A 221 5.33 1.22 -24.35
N GLY A 222 6.62 0.85 -24.31
CA GLY A 222 7.22 -0.25 -25.07
C GLY A 222 7.18 -1.58 -24.32
N SER A 223 7.71 -2.66 -24.91
CA SER A 223 7.67 -4.01 -24.32
C SER A 223 8.97 -4.44 -23.60
N GLN A 224 10.04 -3.65 -23.72
CA GLN A 224 11.34 -3.91 -23.11
C GLN A 224 11.33 -3.74 -21.59
N ASN A 225 12.29 -4.35 -20.89
CA ASN A 225 12.39 -4.44 -19.42
C ASN A 225 13.02 -3.20 -18.76
N THR A 226 12.61 -1.99 -19.15
CA THR A 226 13.20 -0.73 -18.62
C THR A 226 13.00 -0.57 -17.10
N LEU A 227 11.92 -1.11 -16.53
CA LEU A 227 11.55 -0.95 -15.11
C LEU A 227 12.35 -1.90 -14.20
N CYS A 228 13.67 -1.75 -14.16
CA CYS A 228 14.54 -2.49 -13.24
C CYS A 228 14.39 -2.00 -11.78
N PRO A 229 14.80 -2.81 -10.77
CA PRO A 229 14.72 -2.43 -9.36
C PRO A 229 15.45 -1.12 -9.05
N GLY A 230 16.65 -0.93 -9.60
CA GLY A 230 17.43 0.29 -9.39
C GLY A 230 16.77 1.57 -9.93
N LEU A 231 16.02 1.47 -11.03
CA LEU A 231 15.21 2.59 -11.52
C LEU A 231 14.04 2.91 -10.58
N THR A 232 13.40 1.88 -10.02
CA THR A 232 12.30 2.03 -9.05
C THR A 232 12.78 2.71 -7.77
N GLU A 233 13.94 2.30 -7.25
CA GLU A 233 14.59 2.95 -6.12
C GLU A 233 15.00 4.40 -6.44
N LEU A 234 15.55 4.64 -7.64
CA LEU A 234 15.93 5.99 -8.09
C LEU A 234 14.71 6.92 -8.11
N ALA A 235 13.57 6.48 -8.64
CA ALA A 235 12.34 7.25 -8.63
C ALA A 235 11.83 7.56 -7.21
N ALA A 236 11.90 6.58 -6.30
CA ALA A 236 11.49 6.74 -4.90
C ALA A 236 12.37 7.76 -4.14
N SER A 237 13.69 7.70 -4.33
CA SER A 237 14.66 8.62 -3.70
C SER A 237 14.47 10.08 -4.13
N ARG A 238 13.90 10.32 -5.32
CA ARG A 238 13.73 11.66 -5.91
C ARG A 238 12.40 12.32 -5.60
N ALA A 239 11.50 11.63 -4.90
CA ALA A 239 10.26 12.21 -4.35
C ALA A 239 10.49 13.34 -3.31
N GLN A 240 11.75 13.71 -3.03
CA GLN A 240 12.18 14.69 -2.02
C GLN A 240 12.98 15.87 -2.61
N LEU A 241 13.03 16.04 -3.95
CA LEU A 241 13.88 17.05 -4.59
C LEU A 241 13.53 18.49 -4.16
N HIS A 242 14.57 19.22 -3.73
CA HIS A 242 14.55 20.65 -3.47
C HIS A 242 14.87 21.41 -4.76
N THR A 243 14.04 22.39 -5.14
CA THR A 243 14.43 23.36 -6.17
C THR A 243 15.14 24.55 -5.52
N PRO A 244 15.94 25.34 -6.28
CA PRO A 244 16.54 26.58 -5.77
C PRO A 244 15.53 27.59 -5.18
N ASN A 245 14.24 27.42 -5.48
CA ASN A 245 13.15 28.27 -5.03
C ASN A 245 12.28 27.61 -3.94
N GLY A 246 12.75 26.51 -3.31
CA GLY A 246 12.07 25.81 -2.21
C GLY A 246 11.67 24.35 -2.55
N PRO A 247 11.24 23.57 -1.55
CA PRO A 247 10.84 22.18 -1.71
C PRO A 247 9.50 22.10 -2.47
N VAL A 248 9.49 21.40 -3.60
CA VAL A 248 8.26 21.03 -4.29
C VAL A 248 8.13 19.52 -4.13
N LYS A 249 7.24 19.11 -3.23
CA LYS A 249 6.90 17.72 -2.91
C LYS A 249 6.14 17.05 -4.08
N ALA A 250 6.73 16.98 -5.27
CA ALA A 250 6.14 16.25 -6.39
C ALA A 250 6.79 14.86 -6.45
N ARG A 251 5.98 13.81 -6.18
CA ARG A 251 6.41 12.42 -6.33
C ARG A 251 6.62 12.11 -7.81
N CYS A 252 7.62 11.27 -8.09
CA CYS A 252 7.90 10.75 -9.42
C CYS A 252 7.38 9.31 -9.50
N TYR A 253 6.89 8.92 -10.68
CA TYR A 253 6.35 7.59 -10.91
C TYR A 253 7.09 6.93 -12.07
N VAL A 254 7.42 5.65 -11.92
CA VAL A 254 7.89 4.78 -13.00
C VAL A 254 6.80 3.76 -13.28
N LEU A 255 6.17 3.85 -14.45
CA LEU A 255 4.97 3.09 -14.80
C LEU A 255 5.20 2.31 -16.10
N GLY A 256 4.56 1.17 -16.26
CA GLY A 256 4.79 0.26 -17.39
C GLY A 256 4.25 -1.13 -17.09
N THR A 257 4.30 -2.08 -18.03
CA THR A 257 5.00 -2.02 -19.32
C THR A 257 4.07 -2.41 -20.48
N ASP A 258 4.29 -1.79 -21.64
CA ASP A 258 3.53 -1.87 -22.91
C ASP A 258 2.08 -1.41 -22.79
N PHE A 259 1.67 -0.40 -23.56
CA PHE A 259 0.28 0.06 -23.49
C PHE A 259 -0.73 -1.04 -23.87
N LYS A 260 -1.77 -1.17 -23.05
CA LYS A 260 -2.90 -2.08 -23.21
C LYS A 260 -3.92 -1.52 -24.21
N ALA A 261 -3.50 -1.33 -25.45
CA ALA A 261 -4.38 -0.89 -26.54
C ALA A 261 -5.09 -2.08 -27.22
N GLY A 262 -6.34 -1.88 -27.64
CA GLY A 262 -7.10 -2.82 -28.50
C GLY A 262 -7.24 -4.24 -27.93
N GLN A 263 -6.65 -5.22 -28.63
CA GLN A 263 -6.79 -6.65 -28.35
C GLN A 263 -6.58 -7.03 -26.89
N THR A 264 -5.45 -6.68 -26.28
CA THR A 264 -5.13 -7.17 -24.92
C THR A 264 -6.10 -6.64 -23.88
N LYS A 265 -6.58 -5.40 -24.05
CA LYS A 265 -7.55 -4.78 -23.13
C LYS A 265 -8.88 -5.52 -23.15
N PHE A 266 -9.39 -5.79 -24.35
CA PHE A 266 -10.61 -6.57 -24.51
C PHE A 266 -10.41 -8.02 -24.10
N LYS A 267 -9.28 -8.63 -24.45
CA LYS A 267 -8.96 -10.03 -24.12
C LYS A 267 -9.03 -10.28 -22.62
N THR A 268 -8.39 -9.46 -21.81
CA THR A 268 -8.45 -9.64 -20.35
C THR A 268 -9.86 -9.43 -19.78
N ALA A 269 -10.64 -8.49 -20.35
CA ALA A 269 -12.03 -8.29 -19.96
C ALA A 269 -12.95 -9.45 -20.38
N ALA A 270 -12.71 -10.01 -21.57
CA ALA A 270 -13.49 -11.12 -22.12
C ALA A 270 -13.27 -12.40 -21.33
N VAL A 271 -12.03 -12.72 -20.96
CA VAL A 271 -11.77 -13.91 -20.15
C VAL A 271 -12.31 -13.76 -18.73
N GLU A 272 -12.17 -12.57 -18.14
CA GLU A 272 -12.79 -12.24 -16.86
C GLU A 272 -14.33 -12.40 -16.91
N TYR A 273 -14.96 -11.98 -18.00
CA TYR A 273 -16.39 -12.22 -18.25
C TYR A 273 -16.73 -13.71 -18.37
N LEU A 274 -15.96 -14.49 -19.14
CA LEU A 274 -16.18 -15.94 -19.28
C LEU A 274 -16.07 -16.66 -17.93
N ARG A 275 -15.07 -16.30 -17.11
CA ARG A 275 -14.89 -16.81 -15.75
C ARG A 275 -16.08 -16.44 -14.86
N ALA A 276 -16.57 -15.21 -14.96
CA ALA A 276 -17.74 -14.75 -14.21
C ALA A 276 -19.05 -15.49 -14.58
N LEU A 277 -19.15 -16.05 -15.79
CA LEU A 277 -20.25 -16.94 -16.18
C LEU A 277 -20.11 -18.37 -15.63
N GLY A 278 -19.01 -18.70 -14.95
CA GLY A 278 -18.70 -20.06 -14.51
C GLY A 278 -18.22 -20.96 -15.65
N LEU A 279 -17.81 -20.40 -16.79
CA LEU A 279 -17.12 -21.15 -17.83
C LEU A 279 -15.64 -21.31 -17.44
N ALA A 280 -15.02 -22.42 -17.83
CA ALA A 280 -13.61 -22.67 -17.62
C ALA A 280 -12.84 -22.41 -18.93
N PRO A 281 -12.17 -21.26 -19.11
CA PRO A 281 -11.38 -20.98 -20.29
C PRO A 281 -10.18 -21.94 -20.39
N THR A 282 -9.97 -22.52 -21.56
CA THR A 282 -8.91 -23.53 -21.78
C THR A 282 -7.96 -23.11 -22.89
N VAL A 283 -8.46 -22.46 -23.95
CA VAL A 283 -7.62 -22.00 -25.08
C VAL A 283 -7.92 -20.53 -25.36
N ILE A 284 -6.86 -19.75 -25.55
CA ILE A 284 -6.95 -18.38 -26.05
C ILE A 284 -5.96 -18.26 -27.20
N ALA A 285 -6.45 -18.34 -28.43
CA ALA A 285 -5.62 -18.23 -29.62
C ALA A 285 -5.80 -16.86 -30.27
N SER A 286 -4.71 -16.10 -30.43
CA SER A 286 -4.76 -14.73 -30.95
C SER A 286 -3.76 -14.48 -32.08
N SER A 287 -4.23 -13.76 -33.10
CA SER A 287 -3.41 -13.25 -34.19
C SER A 287 -3.56 -11.73 -34.32
N ASN A 288 -2.48 -11.04 -34.65
CA ASN A 288 -2.42 -9.59 -34.84
C ASN A 288 -1.75 -9.30 -36.19
N HIS A 289 -2.44 -8.58 -37.08
CA HIS A 289 -1.91 -8.13 -38.36
C HIS A 289 -1.76 -6.59 -38.33
N LEU A 290 -0.59 -6.08 -38.69
CA LEU A 290 -0.29 -4.65 -38.71
C LEU A 290 0.84 -4.34 -39.71
N GLY A 291 0.76 -3.20 -40.40
CA GLY A 291 1.70 -2.82 -41.47
C GLY A 291 2.58 -1.61 -41.16
N ASN A 292 2.47 -1.03 -39.96
CA ASN A 292 3.20 0.17 -39.58
C ASN A 292 4.64 -0.14 -39.11
N ASN A 293 5.36 0.93 -38.71
CA ASN A 293 6.75 0.81 -38.29
C ASN A 293 6.96 0.02 -36.99
N ASP A 294 5.96 -0.02 -36.09
CA ASP A 294 6.02 -0.86 -34.88
C ASP A 294 6.18 -2.33 -35.28
N MET A 295 5.30 -2.82 -36.15
CA MET A 295 5.36 -4.21 -36.60
C MET A 295 6.56 -4.50 -37.52
N LEU A 296 7.02 -3.51 -38.29
CA LEU A 296 8.25 -3.64 -39.08
C LEU A 296 9.49 -3.82 -38.19
N ASN A 297 9.60 -3.10 -37.07
CA ASN A 297 10.68 -3.28 -36.10
C ASN A 297 10.66 -4.72 -35.53
N LEU A 298 9.48 -5.27 -35.25
CA LEU A 298 9.29 -6.62 -34.72
C LEU A 298 9.58 -7.76 -35.71
N THR A 299 9.97 -7.46 -36.95
CA THR A 299 10.48 -8.49 -37.88
C THR A 299 11.87 -9.01 -37.47
N SER A 300 12.63 -8.23 -36.69
CA SER A 300 13.89 -8.68 -36.10
C SER A 300 13.62 -9.54 -34.86
N LYS A 301 14.31 -10.69 -34.75
CA LYS A 301 14.10 -11.67 -33.67
C LYS A 301 14.32 -11.05 -32.29
N LYS A 302 15.39 -10.25 -32.12
CA LYS A 302 15.76 -9.65 -30.82
C LYS A 302 14.68 -8.74 -30.25
N THR A 303 13.96 -8.01 -31.11
CA THR A 303 12.85 -7.12 -30.72
C THR A 303 11.52 -7.86 -30.64
N LEU A 304 11.34 -8.92 -31.45
CA LEU A 304 10.18 -9.81 -31.34
C LEU A 304 10.13 -10.48 -29.96
N ASP A 305 11.26 -10.96 -29.44
CA ASP A 305 11.35 -11.61 -28.14
C ASP A 305 10.87 -10.69 -27.00
N ALA A 306 11.19 -9.38 -27.05
CA ALA A 306 10.65 -8.39 -26.12
C ALA A 306 9.13 -8.26 -26.21
N LYS A 307 8.55 -8.29 -27.41
CA LYS A 307 7.08 -8.24 -27.59
C LYS A 307 6.39 -9.50 -27.07
N MET A 308 7.02 -10.66 -27.23
CA MET A 308 6.47 -11.92 -26.78
C MET A 308 6.45 -12.02 -25.25
N ARG A 309 7.46 -11.46 -24.55
CA ARG A 309 7.51 -11.37 -23.08
C ARG A 309 6.24 -10.79 -22.45
N VAL A 310 5.62 -9.80 -23.09
CA VAL A 310 4.42 -9.12 -22.57
C VAL A 310 3.10 -9.64 -23.17
N LYS A 311 3.17 -10.72 -23.95
CA LYS A 311 2.01 -11.32 -24.62
C LYS A 311 1.82 -12.81 -24.33
N SER A 312 2.85 -13.60 -24.03
CA SER A 312 2.72 -15.05 -23.90
C SER A 312 2.06 -15.49 -22.59
N ASP A 313 2.33 -14.80 -21.48
CA ASP A 313 1.90 -15.26 -20.15
C ASP A 313 1.17 -14.18 -19.33
N ILE A 314 0.26 -13.45 -19.99
CA ILE A 314 -0.52 -12.39 -19.33
C ILE A 314 -1.53 -12.96 -18.31
N PHE A 315 -1.79 -14.27 -18.31
CA PHE A 315 -2.76 -14.93 -17.44
C PHE A 315 -2.12 -15.75 -16.32
N ALA A 316 -0.78 -15.73 -16.19
CA ALA A 316 -0.03 -16.47 -15.17
C ALA A 316 -0.64 -16.34 -13.76
N GLY A 317 -1.07 -15.12 -13.41
CA GLY A 317 -1.62 -14.79 -12.09
C GLY A 317 -2.98 -15.41 -11.79
N TRP A 318 -3.63 -16.10 -12.75
CA TRP A 318 -4.89 -16.79 -12.52
C TRP A 318 -4.73 -18.27 -12.16
N GLU A 319 -3.50 -18.81 -12.22
CA GLU A 319 -3.18 -20.19 -11.86
C GLU A 319 -4.02 -21.26 -12.61
N GLU A 320 -4.60 -20.87 -13.74
CA GLU A 320 -5.37 -21.73 -14.63
C GLU A 320 -4.50 -22.20 -15.81
N ALA A 321 -4.64 -23.48 -16.18
CA ALA A 321 -3.96 -24.06 -17.33
C ALA A 321 -4.62 -23.60 -18.64
N ILE A 322 -4.35 -22.36 -19.05
CA ILE A 322 -4.82 -21.78 -20.30
C ILE A 322 -3.75 -21.94 -21.38
N ASP A 323 -4.07 -22.66 -22.46
CA ASP A 323 -3.26 -22.69 -23.68
C ASP A 323 -3.37 -21.34 -24.41
N HIS A 324 -2.44 -20.44 -24.11
CA HIS A 324 -2.42 -19.09 -24.67
C HIS A 324 -1.44 -18.98 -25.84
N GLN A 325 -2.00 -18.83 -27.04
CA GLN A 325 -1.23 -18.71 -28.28
C GLN A 325 -1.30 -17.29 -28.83
N VAL A 326 -0.15 -16.75 -29.23
CA VAL A 326 -0.04 -15.41 -29.81
C VAL A 326 0.80 -15.44 -31.08
N ARG A 327 0.26 -14.82 -32.14
CA ARG A 327 0.96 -14.55 -33.40
C ARG A 327 0.87 -13.07 -33.74
N VAL A 328 1.99 -12.52 -34.21
CA VAL A 328 2.11 -11.17 -34.76
C VAL A 328 2.63 -11.26 -36.18
N MET A 329 2.04 -10.50 -37.10
CA MET A 329 2.34 -10.58 -38.53
C MET A 329 2.51 -9.18 -39.11
N TYR A 330 3.67 -8.95 -39.73
CA TYR A 330 3.91 -7.74 -40.49
C TYR A 330 3.22 -7.80 -41.85
N THR A 331 2.24 -6.92 -42.05
CA THR A 331 1.38 -6.87 -43.25
C THR A 331 1.38 -5.45 -43.81
N PRO A 332 2.38 -5.05 -44.63
CA PRO A 332 2.63 -3.65 -45.01
C PRO A 332 1.40 -2.87 -45.49
N PHE A 333 0.55 -3.51 -46.31
CA PHE A 333 -0.64 -2.88 -46.89
C PHE A 333 -1.64 -2.38 -45.83
N MET A 334 -1.66 -2.99 -44.65
CA MET A 334 -2.59 -2.59 -43.59
C MET A 334 -2.21 -1.29 -42.90
N GLY A 335 -0.97 -0.81 -43.06
CA GLY A 335 -0.51 0.40 -42.39
C GLY A 335 -0.77 0.35 -40.88
N ASP A 336 -1.41 1.38 -40.33
CA ASP A 336 -1.79 1.43 -38.91
C ASP A 336 -3.15 0.77 -38.59
N GLU A 337 -3.89 0.27 -39.59
CA GLU A 337 -5.16 -0.43 -39.43
C GLU A 337 -4.93 -1.85 -38.89
N LYS A 338 -4.80 -1.96 -37.58
CA LYS A 338 -4.62 -3.22 -36.86
C LYS A 338 -5.84 -4.12 -36.99
N ARG A 339 -5.58 -5.40 -37.28
CA ARG A 339 -6.60 -6.45 -37.33
C ARG A 339 -6.27 -7.57 -36.35
N ASP A 340 -7.15 -7.72 -35.38
CA ASP A 340 -7.03 -8.67 -34.29
C ASP A 340 -8.10 -9.74 -34.40
N VAL A 341 -7.69 -11.01 -34.44
CA VAL A 341 -8.59 -12.17 -34.34
C VAL A 341 -8.23 -12.90 -33.07
N VAL A 342 -9.20 -13.12 -32.18
CA VAL A 342 -9.02 -13.90 -30.95
C VAL A 342 -10.14 -14.91 -30.80
N GLU A 343 -9.77 -16.18 -30.70
CA GLU A 343 -10.64 -17.28 -30.32
C GLU A 343 -10.46 -17.58 -28.83
N TYR A 344 -11.58 -17.75 -28.12
CA TYR A 344 -11.66 -18.19 -26.74
C TYR A 344 -12.43 -19.50 -26.71
N THR A 345 -11.77 -20.58 -26.29
CA THR A 345 -12.41 -21.88 -26.08
C THR A 345 -12.50 -22.13 -24.58
N SER A 346 -13.65 -22.61 -24.13
CA SER A 346 -13.95 -22.87 -22.72
C SER A 346 -14.77 -24.15 -22.57
N PHE A 347 -14.79 -24.73 -21.38
CA PHE A 347 -15.76 -25.75 -20.99
C PHE A 347 -16.95 -25.12 -20.26
N GLY A 348 -18.16 -25.54 -20.63
CA GLY A 348 -19.42 -25.21 -19.97
C GLY A 348 -20.05 -26.40 -19.26
N PHE A 349 -21.38 -26.38 -19.11
CA PHE A 349 -22.14 -27.44 -18.42
C PHE A 349 -21.83 -28.83 -18.99
N LEU A 350 -21.59 -29.80 -18.11
CA LEU A 350 -21.20 -31.18 -18.44
C LEU A 350 -19.93 -31.30 -19.31
N GLY A 351 -19.04 -30.31 -19.26
CA GLY A 351 -17.81 -30.29 -20.06
C GLY A 351 -18.05 -30.02 -21.55
N ALA A 352 -19.24 -29.53 -21.93
CA ALA A 352 -19.52 -29.16 -23.31
C ALA A 352 -18.63 -27.99 -23.77
N PRO A 353 -18.03 -28.04 -24.97
CA PRO A 353 -17.19 -26.96 -25.46
C PRO A 353 -18.02 -25.71 -25.78
N HIS A 354 -17.47 -24.55 -25.43
CA HIS A 354 -17.94 -23.23 -25.80
C HIS A 354 -16.83 -22.51 -26.55
N THR A 355 -17.14 -21.92 -27.71
CA THR A 355 -16.19 -21.12 -28.49
C THR A 355 -16.76 -19.74 -28.76
N MET A 356 -15.98 -18.71 -28.43
CA MET A 356 -16.25 -17.32 -28.75
C MET A 356 -15.14 -16.78 -29.65
N LEU A 357 -15.50 -16.17 -30.77
CA LEU A 357 -14.55 -15.54 -31.69
C LEU A 357 -14.77 -14.03 -31.68
N THR A 358 -13.68 -13.27 -31.58
CA THR A 358 -13.71 -11.81 -31.68
C THR A 358 -12.81 -11.35 -32.81
N TYR A 359 -13.32 -10.37 -33.58
CA TYR A 359 -12.58 -9.68 -34.63
C TYR A 359 -12.63 -8.18 -34.37
N THR A 360 -11.47 -7.56 -34.19
CA THR A 360 -11.35 -6.11 -34.00
C THR A 360 -10.53 -5.51 -35.13
N ARG A 361 -11.06 -4.42 -35.70
CA ARG A 361 -10.39 -3.59 -36.72
C ARG A 361 -10.36 -2.16 -36.22
N CYS A 362 -9.16 -1.59 -36.08
CA CYS A 362 -9.00 -0.22 -35.63
C CYS A 362 -7.62 0.34 -36.02
N MET A 363 -7.50 1.65 -36.09
CA MET A 363 -6.19 2.31 -36.14
C MET A 363 -5.52 2.17 -34.76
N ASP A 364 -4.36 1.51 -34.69
CA ASP A 364 -3.69 1.22 -33.42
C ASP A 364 -3.36 2.50 -32.64
N SER A 365 -2.91 3.52 -33.36
CA SER A 365 -2.54 4.82 -32.79
C SER A 365 -3.75 5.55 -32.17
N ILE A 366 -4.95 5.38 -32.71
CA ILE A 366 -6.18 5.98 -32.17
C ILE A 366 -6.59 5.31 -30.85
N LEU A 367 -6.18 4.06 -30.61
CA LEU A 367 -6.39 3.38 -29.33
C LEU A 367 -5.27 3.64 -28.33
N CYS A 368 -4.04 3.83 -28.79
CA CYS A 368 -2.87 4.03 -27.94
C CYS A 368 -2.75 5.47 -27.41
N VAL A 369 -2.94 6.48 -28.28
CA VAL A 369 -2.80 7.90 -27.92
C VAL A 369 -3.67 8.32 -26.73
N PRO A 370 -4.94 7.86 -26.61
CA PRO A 370 -5.73 8.13 -25.43
C PRO A 370 -5.11 7.64 -24.11
N LEU A 371 -4.44 6.48 -24.13
CA LEU A 371 -3.77 5.92 -22.95
C LEU A 371 -2.53 6.76 -22.55
N MET A 372 -1.81 7.30 -23.54
CA MET A 372 -0.70 8.24 -23.32
C MET A 372 -1.17 9.55 -22.68
N LEU A 373 -2.33 10.07 -23.09
CA LEU A 373 -2.93 11.25 -22.46
C LEU A 373 -3.42 10.91 -21.04
N ASP A 374 -4.15 9.81 -20.87
CA ASP A 374 -4.67 9.38 -19.58
C ASP A 374 -3.55 9.19 -18.55
N VAL A 375 -2.44 8.51 -18.89
CA VAL A 375 -1.34 8.30 -17.93
C VAL A 375 -0.66 9.62 -17.52
N ALA A 376 -0.51 10.57 -18.44
CA ALA A 376 0.11 11.85 -18.13
C ALA A 376 -0.80 12.71 -17.24
N VAL A 377 -2.12 12.71 -17.51
CA VAL A 377 -3.11 13.40 -16.68
C VAL A 377 -3.21 12.75 -15.30
N TRP A 378 -3.14 11.43 -15.21
CA TRP A 378 -3.06 10.73 -13.93
C TRP A 378 -1.79 11.04 -13.16
N CYS A 379 -0.62 11.05 -13.82
CA CYS A 379 0.63 11.43 -13.18
C CYS A 379 0.55 12.86 -12.62
N ASP A 380 0.00 13.81 -13.37
CA ASP A 380 -0.23 15.18 -12.88
C ASP A 380 -1.16 15.21 -11.67
N TYR A 381 -2.31 14.55 -11.76
CA TYR A 381 -3.28 14.50 -10.67
C TYR A 381 -2.70 13.87 -9.39
N PHE A 382 -2.10 12.68 -9.52
CA PHE A 382 -1.57 11.96 -8.38
C PHE A 382 -0.33 12.62 -7.78
N ALA A 383 0.53 13.25 -8.59
CA ALA A 383 1.64 14.05 -8.10
C ALA A 383 1.13 15.26 -7.29
N ARG A 384 0.10 15.96 -7.79
CA ARG A 384 -0.56 17.06 -7.04
C ARG A 384 -1.21 16.58 -5.75
N LYS A 385 -1.80 15.39 -5.75
CA LYS A 385 -2.38 14.74 -4.57
C LYS A 385 -1.35 14.01 -3.69
N ASN A 386 -0.07 14.04 -4.07
CA ASN A 386 1.04 13.43 -3.35
C ASN A 386 0.84 11.92 -3.06
N VAL A 387 0.20 11.20 -3.97
CA VAL A 387 -0.14 9.77 -3.80
C VAL A 387 1.10 8.90 -3.92
N LEU A 388 1.21 7.89 -3.06
CA LEU A 388 2.37 6.99 -2.98
C LEU A 388 2.62 6.25 -4.32
N PRO A 389 3.88 6.07 -4.75
CA PRO A 389 4.18 5.45 -6.05
C PRO A 389 3.53 4.08 -6.26
N ARG A 390 3.50 3.23 -5.23
CA ARG A 390 2.84 1.91 -5.29
C ARG A 390 1.34 2.03 -5.56
N ARG A 391 0.65 2.96 -4.89
CA ARG A 391 -0.79 3.21 -5.11
C ARG A 391 -1.05 3.70 -6.53
N VAL A 392 -0.21 4.61 -7.05
CA VAL A 392 -0.32 5.09 -8.45
C VAL A 392 -0.06 3.98 -9.46
N ALA A 393 0.92 3.12 -9.22
CA ALA A 393 1.22 1.99 -10.08
C ALA A 393 0.03 1.02 -10.18
N LEU A 394 -0.63 0.72 -9.06
CA LEU A 394 -1.86 -0.09 -9.02
C LEU A 394 -3.03 0.61 -9.75
N ALA A 395 -3.26 1.90 -9.45
CA ALA A 395 -4.33 2.69 -10.07
C ALA A 395 -4.20 2.81 -11.60
N THR A 396 -2.97 2.77 -12.12
CA THR A 396 -2.69 2.92 -13.56
C THR A 396 -2.44 1.58 -14.26
N ALA A 397 -2.51 0.44 -13.56
CA ALA A 397 -2.26 -0.88 -14.12
C ALA A 397 -3.14 -1.20 -15.34
N TYR A 398 -4.38 -0.70 -15.38
CA TYR A 398 -5.32 -0.90 -16.50
C TYR A 398 -4.81 -0.35 -17.85
N LEU A 399 -3.80 0.53 -17.82
CA LEU A 399 -3.17 1.13 -18.99
C LEU A 399 -2.11 0.22 -19.63
N PHE A 400 -1.64 -0.82 -18.93
CA PHE A 400 -0.48 -1.62 -19.34
C PHE A 400 -0.83 -3.10 -19.55
N LYS A 401 -0.18 -3.75 -20.53
CA LYS A 401 -0.39 -5.16 -20.84
C LYS A 401 0.13 -6.05 -19.73
N VAL A 402 1.32 -5.74 -19.24
CA VAL A 402 1.97 -6.41 -18.11
C VAL A 402 2.46 -5.32 -17.16
N PRO A 403 1.71 -5.03 -16.08
CA PRO A 403 2.15 -4.09 -15.07
C PRO A 403 3.47 -4.56 -14.43
N GLU A 404 4.52 -3.73 -14.50
CA GLU A 404 5.84 -4.00 -13.93
C GLU A 404 6.17 -3.01 -12.78
N GLY A 405 7.38 -3.10 -12.23
CA GLY A 405 7.80 -2.27 -11.10
C GLY A 405 6.90 -2.48 -9.89
N ALA A 406 6.40 -1.40 -9.31
CA ALA A 406 5.56 -1.43 -8.10
C ALA A 406 4.16 -2.04 -8.31
N ALA A 407 3.74 -2.28 -9.57
CA ALA A 407 2.49 -2.98 -9.90
C ALA A 407 2.69 -4.44 -10.32
N LYS A 408 3.92 -4.98 -10.20
CA LYS A 408 4.21 -6.38 -10.56
C LYS A 408 3.33 -7.33 -9.74
N GLY A 409 2.72 -8.29 -10.43
CA GLY A 409 1.83 -9.30 -9.81
C GLY A 409 0.38 -8.85 -9.66
N THR A 410 -0.01 -7.68 -10.17
CA THR A 410 -1.42 -7.26 -10.20
C THR A 410 -2.25 -8.19 -11.09
N ASP A 411 -3.49 -8.46 -10.71
CA ASP A 411 -4.44 -9.23 -11.52
C ASP A 411 -4.53 -8.64 -12.95
N PRO A 412 -4.47 -9.47 -14.01
CA PRO A 412 -4.49 -9.00 -15.40
C PRO A 412 -5.88 -8.57 -15.88
N GLY A 413 -6.94 -8.93 -15.16
CA GLY A 413 -8.35 -8.63 -15.43
C GLY A 413 -8.60 -7.13 -15.55
N PHE A 414 -9.32 -6.74 -16.61
CA PHE A 414 -9.54 -5.33 -16.87
C PHE A 414 -10.46 -4.70 -15.82
N PHE A 415 -11.52 -5.38 -15.40
CA PHE A 415 -12.45 -4.80 -14.43
C PHE A 415 -11.84 -4.78 -13.02
N HIS A 416 -11.06 -5.78 -12.63
CA HIS A 416 -10.24 -5.75 -11.40
C HIS A 416 -9.26 -4.56 -11.39
N GLN A 417 -8.51 -4.32 -12.48
CA GLN A 417 -7.60 -3.18 -12.57
C GLN A 417 -8.34 -1.83 -12.55
N MET A 418 -9.55 -1.76 -13.13
CA MET A 418 -10.39 -0.56 -13.03
C MET A 418 -10.94 -0.34 -11.62
N ALA A 419 -11.23 -1.40 -10.86
CA ALA A 419 -11.63 -1.27 -9.46
C ALA A 419 -10.49 -0.69 -8.60
N ALA A 420 -9.26 -1.15 -8.81
CA ALA A 420 -8.08 -0.59 -8.14
C ALA A 420 -7.88 0.91 -8.41
N LEU A 421 -8.20 1.38 -9.63
CA LEU A 421 -8.25 2.81 -9.93
C LEU A 421 -9.30 3.53 -9.07
N GLU A 422 -10.54 3.02 -9.03
CA GLU A 422 -11.62 3.65 -8.26
C GLU A 422 -11.30 3.71 -6.76
N ASP A 423 -10.68 2.68 -6.20
CA ASP A 423 -10.27 2.64 -4.79
C ASP A 423 -9.27 3.75 -4.47
N VAL A 424 -8.22 3.88 -5.29
CA VAL A 424 -7.21 4.95 -5.13
C VAL A 424 -7.83 6.33 -5.36
N LEU A 425 -8.77 6.45 -6.30
CA LEU A 425 -9.46 7.71 -6.55
C LEU A 425 -10.36 8.12 -5.39
N ALA A 426 -11.06 7.17 -4.74
CA ALA A 426 -11.90 7.45 -3.57
C ALA A 426 -11.08 8.10 -2.44
N GLU A 427 -9.87 7.60 -2.18
CA GLU A 427 -8.94 8.17 -1.20
C GLU A 427 -8.56 9.63 -1.50
N THR A 428 -8.44 10.00 -2.78
CA THR A 428 -8.02 11.35 -3.18
C THR A 428 -9.13 12.41 -3.15
N LYS A 429 -10.41 11.98 -3.14
CA LYS A 429 -11.60 12.85 -3.19
C LYS A 429 -11.96 13.45 -1.84
N GLU A 430 -11.65 12.75 -0.76
CA GLU A 430 -11.97 13.19 0.59
C GLU A 430 -11.13 14.40 1.04
N GLY A 431 -10.09 14.78 0.29
CA GLY A 431 -9.24 15.93 0.56
C GLY A 431 -9.46 17.19 -0.30
N GLY A 432 -10.65 17.45 -0.86
CA GLY A 432 -10.85 18.44 -1.94
C GLY A 432 -12.00 19.46 -1.93
N ARG A 433 -12.79 19.67 -0.85
CA ARG A 433 -13.82 20.76 -0.81
C ARG A 433 -13.58 21.69 0.37
N ASP A 434 -13.30 22.96 0.09
CA ASP A 434 -12.95 24.00 1.08
C ASP A 434 -14.21 24.79 1.51
N GLY A 435 -14.38 25.03 2.81
CA GLY A 435 -15.43 25.88 3.39
C GLY A 435 -16.51 25.19 4.25
N GLY A 436 -16.13 24.75 5.46
CA GLY A 436 -17.07 24.38 6.53
C GLY A 436 -16.77 23.01 7.16
N VAL A 437 -16.09 23.03 8.32
CA VAL A 437 -15.59 21.85 9.09
C VAL A 437 -14.40 21.19 8.41
N GLY A 438 -13.27 21.88 8.47
CA GLY A 438 -11.99 21.39 7.97
C GLY A 438 -11.44 20.24 8.81
N ARG A 439 -10.90 19.24 8.13
CA ARG A 439 -9.84 18.39 8.68
C ARG A 439 -8.89 17.91 7.58
N GLY A 440 -7.80 18.65 7.45
CA GLY A 440 -6.70 18.42 6.54
C GLY A 440 -5.51 19.15 7.15
N LEU A 441 -4.84 18.46 8.07
CA LEU A 441 -3.62 18.88 8.75
C LEU A 441 -2.57 19.38 7.74
N THR A 442 -2.58 20.70 7.55
CA THR A 442 -1.46 21.44 6.99
C THR A 442 -0.37 21.51 8.05
N ARG A 443 0.72 20.76 7.85
CA ARG A 443 2.02 21.07 8.47
C ARG A 443 2.55 22.37 7.84
N LYS A 444 2.13 23.52 8.37
CA LYS A 444 2.90 24.76 8.30
C LYS A 444 4.08 24.67 9.28
N GLY A 445 5.19 25.24 8.86
CA GLY A 445 6.54 24.88 9.30
C GLY A 445 6.93 25.21 10.73
N LEU A 446 7.99 24.53 11.17
CA LEU A 446 8.90 24.95 12.24
C LEU A 446 10.18 24.10 12.13
N VAL A 447 11.14 24.59 11.35
CA VAL A 447 12.54 24.51 11.75
C VAL A 447 12.94 25.96 11.97
N LYS A 448 12.90 26.37 13.23
CA LYS A 448 13.72 27.48 13.70
C LYS A 448 14.64 26.91 14.75
N ASP A 449 15.90 27.29 14.60
CA ASP A 449 17.00 26.93 15.47
C ASP A 449 16.67 27.15 16.94
N VAL A 450 17.24 26.26 17.74
CA VAL A 450 17.34 26.38 19.19
C VAL A 450 18.13 27.65 19.49
N GLU A 451 17.44 28.68 19.98
CA GLU A 451 17.95 29.61 20.98
C GLU A 451 16.77 30.34 21.63
N GLY A 452 16.45 29.97 22.88
CA GLY A 452 15.70 30.79 23.85
C GLY A 452 14.17 30.67 23.96
N GLY A 453 13.70 29.77 24.85
CA GLY A 453 12.52 29.95 25.74
C GLY A 453 11.07 29.89 25.20
N GLY A 454 10.29 28.87 25.62
CA GLY A 454 8.82 28.96 25.83
C GLY A 454 7.84 28.06 25.02
N GLY A 455 7.72 26.77 25.39
CA GLY A 455 6.63 25.76 25.30
C GLY A 455 5.38 25.82 24.36
N THR A 456 5.21 24.76 23.55
CA THR A 456 3.98 23.91 23.45
C THR A 456 4.40 22.45 23.17
N THR A 457 3.95 21.48 23.99
CA THR A 457 4.40 20.07 23.97
C THR A 457 3.42 19.16 23.23
N GLU A 458 3.89 18.28 22.34
CA GLU A 458 3.08 17.19 21.77
C GLU A 458 2.50 16.28 22.88
N PRO A 459 1.22 15.88 22.80
CA PRO A 459 0.53 15.21 23.90
C PRO A 459 0.89 13.72 24.09
N TRP A 460 1.68 13.09 23.21
CA TRP A 460 2.03 11.67 23.28
C TRP A 460 3.55 11.47 23.39
N VAL A 461 3.99 10.42 24.09
CA VAL A 461 5.42 10.09 24.28
C VAL A 461 6.02 9.44 23.02
N GLY A 462 5.21 8.80 22.18
CA GLY A 462 5.60 8.17 20.90
C GLY A 462 4.58 7.13 20.42
N GLY A 463 4.92 6.36 19.38
CA GLY A 463 4.09 5.32 18.78
C GLY A 463 4.10 3.98 19.52
N VAL A 464 3.16 3.10 19.15
CA VAL A 464 3.01 1.72 19.64
C VAL A 464 3.24 0.75 18.48
N LEU A 465 4.10 -0.23 18.71
CA LEU A 465 4.28 -1.39 17.84
C LEU A 465 3.64 -2.62 18.49
N CYS A 466 2.57 -3.13 17.88
CA CYS A 466 1.91 -4.37 18.28
C CYS A 466 2.53 -5.56 17.53
N VAL A 467 3.03 -6.55 18.25
CA VAL A 467 3.73 -7.71 17.70
C VAL A 467 3.08 -8.99 18.21
N GLY A 468 3.09 -10.05 17.41
CA GLY A 468 2.70 -11.38 17.88
C GLY A 468 1.56 -12.00 17.08
N LEU A 469 0.74 -12.81 17.76
CA LEU A 469 -0.24 -13.69 17.14
C LEU A 469 -1.28 -12.87 16.35
N SER A 470 -1.53 -13.26 15.10
CA SER A 470 -2.64 -12.74 14.30
C SER A 470 -3.49 -13.86 13.71
N CYS A 471 -4.78 -13.63 13.58
CA CYS A 471 -5.69 -14.51 12.85
C CYS A 471 -6.84 -13.70 12.26
N LEU A 472 -7.58 -14.32 11.34
CA LEU A 472 -8.89 -13.82 10.97
C LEU A 472 -9.93 -14.53 11.85
N ASP A 473 -10.74 -13.77 12.59
CA ASP A 473 -11.81 -14.32 13.41
C ASP A 473 -13.07 -14.48 12.55
N LEU A 474 -13.55 -15.70 12.36
CA LEU A 474 -14.86 -16.03 11.82
C LEU A 474 -15.85 -16.21 12.98
N MET A 475 -16.61 -15.18 13.29
CA MET A 475 -17.65 -15.23 14.32
C MET A 475 -18.94 -15.82 13.75
N LEU A 476 -19.47 -16.88 14.37
CA LEU A 476 -20.76 -17.47 14.04
C LEU A 476 -21.80 -16.95 15.04
N VAL A 477 -22.51 -15.88 14.67
CA VAL A 477 -23.42 -15.14 15.56
C VAL A 477 -24.76 -15.86 15.67
N GLY A 478 -25.26 -15.99 16.90
CA GLY A 478 -26.54 -16.64 17.16
C GLY A 478 -26.51 -18.14 16.90
N ALA A 479 -25.39 -18.80 17.24
CA ALA A 479 -25.23 -20.23 17.10
C ALA A 479 -26.21 -20.99 18.03
N SER A 480 -26.86 -22.03 17.48
CA SER A 480 -27.72 -22.93 18.22
C SER A 480 -26.90 -23.96 18.99
N GLY A 481 -27.49 -24.52 20.04
CA GLY A 481 -26.86 -25.55 20.87
C GLY A 481 -26.48 -25.02 22.25
N ASN A 482 -26.26 -25.95 23.18
CA ASN A 482 -25.89 -25.67 24.57
C ASN A 482 -24.44 -26.07 24.90
N GLY A 483 -23.65 -26.47 23.89
CA GLY A 483 -22.29 -26.98 24.08
C GLY A 483 -22.20 -28.42 24.59
N GLU A 484 -23.33 -29.08 24.88
CA GLU A 484 -23.35 -30.39 25.56
C GLU A 484 -23.84 -31.55 24.67
N THR A 485 -24.42 -31.27 23.50
CA THR A 485 -25.02 -32.29 22.61
C THR A 485 -24.08 -32.69 21.46
N PHE A 486 -23.40 -33.82 21.61
CA PHE A 486 -22.56 -34.42 20.56
C PHE A 486 -23.42 -34.94 19.39
N GLY A 487 -23.09 -34.53 18.17
CA GLY A 487 -23.73 -35.00 16.93
C GLY A 487 -24.97 -34.21 16.46
N ALA A 488 -25.37 -33.17 17.20
CA ALA A 488 -26.41 -32.25 16.74
C ALA A 488 -25.86 -31.30 15.64
N ILE A 489 -26.62 -31.11 14.57
CA ILE A 489 -26.34 -30.06 13.58
C ILE A 489 -26.72 -28.73 14.21
N ASN A 490 -25.72 -27.92 14.54
CA ASN A 490 -25.93 -26.57 15.05
C ASN A 490 -26.02 -25.58 13.88
N THR A 491 -27.01 -24.68 13.92
CA THR A 491 -27.20 -23.58 12.97
C THR A 491 -26.72 -22.27 13.58
N PHE A 492 -26.54 -21.22 12.78
CA PHE A 492 -26.23 -19.87 13.25
C PHE A 492 -26.99 -18.84 12.42
N GLN A 493 -27.21 -17.66 12.97
CA GLN A 493 -28.02 -16.61 12.32
C GLN A 493 -27.24 -15.88 11.24
N THR A 494 -25.96 -15.55 11.52
CA THR A 494 -25.09 -14.84 10.58
C THR A 494 -23.62 -15.09 10.91
N GLN A 495 -22.73 -14.71 9.99
CA GLN A 495 -21.29 -14.80 10.19
C GLN A 495 -20.60 -13.46 9.97
N VAL A 496 -19.56 -13.18 10.74
CA VAL A 496 -18.80 -11.92 10.66
C VAL A 496 -17.31 -12.22 10.72
N PHE A 497 -16.55 -11.63 9.80
CA PHE A 497 -15.08 -11.65 9.85
C PHE A 497 -14.57 -10.40 10.57
N CYS A 498 -13.67 -10.58 11.54
CA CYS A 498 -13.00 -9.46 12.21
C CYS A 498 -11.51 -9.73 12.43
N PRO A 499 -10.67 -8.71 12.70
CA PRO A 499 -9.26 -8.90 12.95
C PRO A 499 -9.11 -9.65 14.28
N GLY A 500 -8.43 -10.78 14.27
CA GLY A 500 -8.28 -11.68 15.40
C GLY A 500 -6.84 -11.79 15.90
N GLY A 501 -6.69 -12.27 17.12
CA GLY A 501 -5.40 -12.32 17.82
C GLY A 501 -5.01 -11.00 18.47
N ALA A 502 -4.13 -11.07 19.48
CA ALA A 502 -3.81 -9.92 20.31
C ALA A 502 -3.21 -8.74 19.52
N ALA A 503 -2.27 -9.01 18.60
CA ALA A 503 -1.60 -7.93 17.89
C ALA A 503 -2.57 -7.13 16.98
N PRO A 504 -3.39 -7.78 16.12
CA PRO A 504 -4.47 -7.11 15.41
C PRO A 504 -5.46 -6.40 16.32
N GLN A 505 -6.02 -7.07 17.33
CA GLN A 505 -7.08 -6.49 18.16
C GLN A 505 -6.61 -5.27 18.96
N ALA A 506 -5.41 -5.34 19.56
CA ALA A 506 -4.82 -4.22 20.29
C ALA A 506 -4.50 -3.05 19.36
N SER A 507 -3.96 -3.33 18.16
CA SER A 507 -3.66 -2.28 17.17
C SER A 507 -4.91 -1.55 16.69
N VAL A 508 -5.99 -2.28 16.39
CA VAL A 508 -7.27 -1.69 15.97
C VAL A 508 -7.89 -0.90 17.13
N ALA A 509 -7.84 -1.40 18.36
CA ALA A 509 -8.35 -0.67 19.53
C ALA A 509 -7.61 0.67 19.73
N LEU A 510 -6.28 0.67 19.61
CA LEU A 510 -5.48 1.89 19.67
C LEU A 510 -5.80 2.86 18.53
N ALA A 511 -5.88 2.35 17.29
CA ALA A 511 -6.11 3.17 16.10
C ALA A 511 -7.52 3.80 16.10
N ASP A 512 -8.54 3.03 16.52
CA ASP A 512 -9.92 3.51 16.69
C ASP A 512 -9.99 4.66 17.71
N MET A 513 -9.42 4.47 18.90
CA MET A 513 -9.41 5.51 19.95
C MET A 513 -8.72 6.79 19.49
N LEU A 514 -7.62 6.65 18.74
CA LEU A 514 -6.86 7.77 18.21
C LEU A 514 -7.57 8.48 17.04
N GLY A 515 -8.72 7.97 16.60
CA GLY A 515 -9.50 8.52 15.50
C GLY A 515 -8.82 8.34 14.14
N MET A 516 -7.98 7.30 13.99
CA MET A 516 -7.24 7.03 12.76
C MET A 516 -8.05 6.22 11.74
N GLY A 517 -9.26 5.75 12.10
CA GLY A 517 -10.12 4.91 11.25
C GLY A 517 -11.62 5.27 11.17
N GLY A 518 -12.11 6.38 11.76
CA GLY A 518 -13.56 6.66 11.82
C GLY A 518 -13.94 8.15 11.77
N ARG A 519 -14.90 8.50 10.89
CA ARG A 519 -15.58 9.80 10.83
C ARG A 519 -16.62 9.90 11.95
N GLU A 520 -16.34 10.68 12.99
CA GLU A 520 -17.39 11.28 13.82
C GLU A 520 -16.92 12.63 14.43
N GLY A 521 -17.76 13.66 14.33
CA GLY A 521 -17.69 14.83 15.21
C GLY A 521 -16.53 15.82 15.04
N GLY A 522 -16.14 16.23 13.83
CA GLY A 522 -15.64 17.60 13.53
C GLY A 522 -14.50 18.26 14.35
N ARG A 523 -13.80 17.62 15.29
CA ARG A 523 -12.74 18.26 16.13
C ARG A 523 -11.33 17.65 16.08
N GLU A 524 -10.50 18.17 15.16
CA GLU A 524 -9.16 17.65 14.79
C GLU A 524 -8.25 17.32 15.96
N CYS A 525 -8.11 16.03 16.28
CA CYS A 525 -7.00 15.55 17.11
C CYS A 525 -5.80 15.36 16.18
N GLY A 526 -4.83 16.27 16.27
CA GLY A 526 -3.71 16.44 15.34
C GLY A 526 -2.62 15.36 15.44
N PHE A 527 -2.98 14.09 15.31
CA PHE A 527 -2.04 12.97 15.33
C PHE A 527 -1.53 12.66 13.92
N THR A 528 -0.21 12.62 13.73
CA THR A 528 0.42 12.19 12.47
C THR A 528 0.18 10.70 12.24
N THR A 529 -0.07 10.30 10.99
CA THR A 529 -0.57 9.00 10.50
C THR A 529 0.34 7.77 10.71
N SER A 530 1.09 7.67 11.82
CA SER A 530 2.03 6.57 12.05
C SER A 530 2.26 6.28 13.54
N ILE A 531 1.21 6.38 14.37
CA ILE A 531 1.32 6.09 15.82
C ILE A 531 1.20 4.60 16.09
N VAL A 532 0.38 3.84 15.36
CA VAL A 532 0.10 2.43 15.66
C VAL A 532 0.52 1.55 14.49
N ARG A 533 1.40 0.58 14.76
CA ARG A 533 1.93 -0.39 13.78
C ARG A 533 1.67 -1.82 14.23
N VAL A 534 1.57 -2.73 13.27
CA VAL A 534 1.49 -4.16 13.54
C VAL A 534 2.62 -4.93 12.84
N LEU A 535 3.30 -5.80 13.57
CA LEU A 535 4.30 -6.74 13.08
C LEU A 535 3.83 -8.17 13.39
N THR A 536 3.33 -8.84 12.37
CA THR A 536 2.84 -10.22 12.46
C THR A 536 3.10 -10.94 11.14
N LYS A 537 2.76 -12.23 11.07
CA LYS A 537 2.92 -13.07 9.88
C LYS A 537 1.57 -13.62 9.46
N VAL A 538 1.20 -13.41 8.20
CA VAL A 538 -0.04 -13.90 7.60
C VAL A 538 0.27 -14.64 6.30
N GLY A 539 -0.60 -15.54 5.88
CA GLY A 539 -0.47 -16.26 4.63
C GLY A 539 -0.72 -15.37 3.41
N ARG A 540 -0.25 -15.82 2.24
CA ARG A 540 -0.61 -15.25 0.93
C ARG A 540 -1.92 -15.85 0.43
N ASP A 541 -2.98 -15.62 1.19
CA ASP A 541 -4.31 -16.11 0.91
C ASP A 541 -5.39 -15.04 1.17
N VAL A 542 -6.63 -15.39 0.81
CA VAL A 542 -7.79 -14.50 0.96
C VAL A 542 -8.04 -14.07 2.40
N HIS A 543 -7.66 -14.89 3.38
CA HIS A 543 -7.83 -14.57 4.80
C HIS A 543 -6.79 -13.55 5.26
N GLY A 544 -5.56 -13.66 4.77
CA GLY A 544 -4.49 -12.69 5.01
C GLY A 544 -4.76 -11.36 4.35
N ASP A 545 -5.31 -11.38 3.13
CA ASP A 545 -5.75 -10.15 2.43
C ASP A 545 -6.90 -9.46 3.16
N GLU A 546 -7.89 -10.21 3.62
CA GLU A 546 -9.02 -9.67 4.37
C GLU A 546 -8.59 -9.09 5.72
N LEU A 547 -7.71 -9.79 6.45
CA LEU A 547 -7.16 -9.29 7.71
C LEU A 547 -6.40 -7.96 7.51
N LEU A 548 -5.51 -7.89 6.51
CA LEU A 548 -4.77 -6.66 6.20
C LEU A 548 -5.71 -5.51 5.81
N ARG A 549 -6.70 -5.79 4.97
CA ARG A 549 -7.69 -4.79 4.56
C ARG A 549 -8.42 -4.19 5.76
N GLN A 550 -8.81 -5.01 6.74
CA GLN A 550 -9.50 -4.52 7.94
C GLN A 550 -8.56 -3.74 8.87
N LEU A 551 -7.29 -4.14 8.99
CA LEU A 551 -6.28 -3.41 9.77
C LEU A 551 -6.01 -2.02 9.18
N GLU A 552 -5.83 -1.94 7.87
CA GLU A 552 -5.61 -0.67 7.15
C GLU A 552 -6.84 0.25 7.26
N GLN A 553 -8.05 -0.31 7.19
CA GLN A 553 -9.29 0.46 7.39
C GLN A 553 -9.42 1.06 8.79
N ALA A 554 -8.91 0.37 9.81
CA ALA A 554 -8.87 0.89 11.17
C ALA A 554 -7.79 1.98 11.36
N GLY A 555 -6.91 2.19 10.37
CA GLY A 555 -5.79 3.13 10.46
C GLY A 555 -4.54 2.53 11.11
N THR A 556 -4.41 1.20 11.13
CA THR A 556 -3.19 0.51 11.57
C THR A 556 -2.18 0.43 10.43
N ASP A 557 -0.92 0.76 10.69
CA ASP A 557 0.16 0.61 9.71
C ASP A 557 0.62 -0.85 9.63
N THR A 558 0.42 -1.45 8.44
CA THR A 558 0.68 -2.84 8.09
C THR A 558 1.99 -3.06 7.35
N SER A 559 2.83 -2.03 7.22
CA SER A 559 4.12 -2.10 6.48
C SER A 559 5.06 -3.21 6.96
N LEU A 560 4.97 -3.58 8.24
CA LEU A 560 5.79 -4.61 8.86
C LEU A 560 5.18 -6.03 8.80
N VAL A 561 3.99 -6.21 8.21
CA VAL A 561 3.36 -7.53 8.15
C VAL A 561 4.06 -8.43 7.14
N ILE A 562 4.51 -9.59 7.60
CA ILE A 562 5.20 -10.60 6.79
C ILE A 562 4.17 -11.47 6.08
N ARG A 563 4.37 -11.65 4.76
CA ARG A 563 3.48 -12.42 3.88
C ARG A 563 4.09 -13.79 3.53
N ASP A 564 3.67 -14.82 4.24
CA ASP A 564 4.12 -16.21 4.09
C ASP A 564 3.44 -16.90 2.90
N ALA A 565 4.22 -17.46 1.98
CA ALA A 565 3.69 -18.20 0.83
C ALA A 565 3.46 -19.70 1.13
N GLN A 566 4.02 -20.22 2.22
CA GLN A 566 4.02 -21.65 2.55
C GLN A 566 2.93 -22.04 3.54
N HIS A 567 2.54 -21.13 4.42
CA HIS A 567 1.51 -21.37 5.44
C HIS A 567 0.32 -20.44 5.23
N CYS A 568 -0.87 -20.96 5.48
CA CYS A 568 -2.09 -20.17 5.41
C CYS A 568 -2.15 -19.15 6.56
N THR A 569 -2.94 -18.10 6.38
CA THR A 569 -3.33 -17.22 7.47
C THR A 569 -4.12 -18.00 8.49
N SER A 570 -3.79 -17.77 9.76
CA SER A 570 -4.46 -18.39 10.90
C SER A 570 -5.92 -17.98 10.95
N LEU A 571 -6.80 -18.93 11.25
CA LEU A 571 -8.25 -18.71 11.30
C LEU A 571 -8.76 -19.17 12.67
N ALA A 572 -9.50 -18.29 13.35
CA ALA A 572 -10.23 -18.65 14.56
C ALA A 572 -11.73 -18.66 14.28
N VAL A 573 -12.41 -19.76 14.54
CA VAL A 573 -13.86 -19.89 14.41
C VAL A 573 -14.47 -19.71 15.80
N LEU A 574 -15.31 -18.68 15.94
CA LEU A 574 -15.86 -18.21 17.20
C LEU A 574 -17.40 -18.35 17.21
N PRO A 575 -17.96 -19.50 17.59
CA PRO A 575 -19.40 -19.62 17.77
C PRO A 575 -19.86 -18.82 19.00
N ILE A 576 -20.86 -17.95 18.80
CA ILE A 576 -21.50 -17.14 19.84
C ILE A 576 -22.90 -17.70 20.09
N LEU A 577 -23.10 -18.35 21.24
CA LEU A 577 -24.34 -19.06 21.55
C LEU A 577 -25.51 -18.10 21.76
N ALA A 578 -26.64 -18.37 21.10
CA ALA A 578 -27.84 -17.54 21.20
C ALA A 578 -28.48 -17.56 22.59
N SER A 579 -28.30 -18.64 23.36
CA SER A 579 -28.93 -18.86 24.66
C SER A 579 -28.23 -18.15 25.83
N SER A 580 -26.91 -18.00 25.76
CA SER A 580 -26.08 -17.49 26.86
C SER A 580 -25.12 -16.37 26.47
N GLY A 581 -24.92 -16.11 25.16
CA GLY A 581 -23.88 -15.20 24.68
C GLY A 581 -22.44 -15.73 24.86
N ALA A 582 -22.28 -16.93 25.44
CA ALA A 582 -20.98 -17.58 25.61
C ALA A 582 -20.31 -17.84 24.26
N ARG A 583 -18.97 -17.84 24.27
CA ARG A 583 -18.14 -17.93 23.07
C ARG A 583 -17.27 -19.17 23.12
N GLY A 584 -17.32 -19.99 22.07
CA GLY A 584 -16.27 -20.96 21.80
C GLY A 584 -15.13 -20.31 21.01
N CYS A 585 -13.95 -20.93 21.04
CA CYS A 585 -12.84 -20.54 20.18
C CYS A 585 -12.15 -21.79 19.63
N PHE A 586 -12.19 -21.97 18.31
CA PHE A 586 -11.46 -23.01 17.60
C PHE A 586 -10.46 -22.35 16.68
N VAL A 587 -9.17 -22.47 16.98
CA VAL A 587 -8.12 -21.77 16.24
C VAL A 587 -7.20 -22.75 15.53
N ASN A 588 -6.83 -22.39 14.29
CA ASN A 588 -5.73 -23.00 13.56
C ASN A 588 -4.60 -21.97 13.44
N LEU A 589 -3.42 -22.28 13.99
CA LEU A 589 -2.34 -21.31 14.16
C LEU A 589 -1.47 -21.10 12.90
N GLN A 590 -1.33 -22.06 11.99
CA GLN A 590 -0.68 -21.92 10.66
C GLN A 590 0.52 -20.94 10.62
N ALA A 591 0.40 -19.78 9.96
CA ALA A 591 1.47 -18.79 9.82
C ALA A 591 2.07 -18.32 11.16
N ASN A 592 1.34 -18.38 12.27
CA ASN A 592 1.91 -18.09 13.59
C ASN A 592 2.89 -19.17 14.06
N ASP A 593 2.64 -20.44 13.75
CA ASP A 593 3.54 -21.56 14.10
C ASP A 593 4.85 -21.48 13.30
N SER A 594 4.81 -20.88 12.10
CA SER A 594 5.98 -20.66 11.25
C SER A 594 6.67 -19.31 11.50
N PHE A 595 6.11 -18.43 12.33
CA PHE A 595 6.66 -17.11 12.57
C PHE A 595 7.83 -17.19 13.53
N THR A 596 8.98 -16.62 13.16
CA THR A 596 10.21 -16.68 13.95
C THR A 596 10.69 -15.31 14.43
N PRO A 597 11.43 -15.24 15.56
CA PRO A 597 12.12 -14.02 15.99
C PRO A 597 13.05 -13.42 14.94
N GLY A 598 13.71 -14.27 14.14
CA GLY A 598 14.63 -13.83 13.09
C GLY A 598 13.93 -13.01 12.01
N GLU A 599 12.78 -13.49 11.54
CA GLU A 599 11.95 -12.78 10.57
C GLU A 599 11.40 -11.47 11.14
N ALA A 600 10.92 -11.49 12.39
CA ALA A 600 10.41 -10.30 13.07
C ALA A 600 11.49 -9.22 13.20
N LEU A 601 12.70 -9.60 13.61
CA LEU A 601 13.83 -8.67 13.72
C LEU A 601 14.33 -8.18 12.36
N ALA A 602 14.26 -9.00 11.30
CA ALA A 602 14.61 -8.57 9.95
C ALA A 602 13.65 -7.49 9.45
N ALA A 603 12.33 -7.73 9.54
CA ALA A 603 11.30 -6.76 9.18
C ALA A 603 11.46 -5.45 9.96
N LEU A 604 11.75 -5.54 11.27
CA LEU A 604 11.98 -4.37 12.10
C LEU A 604 13.21 -3.55 11.67
N ARG A 605 14.34 -4.21 11.36
CA ARG A 605 15.55 -3.53 10.89
C ARG A 605 15.33 -2.85 9.54
N GLU A 606 14.68 -3.53 8.62
CA GLU A 606 14.33 -2.98 7.30
C GLU A 606 13.45 -1.75 7.44
N GLY A 607 12.40 -1.82 8.26
CA GLY A 607 11.51 -0.67 8.52
C GLY A 607 12.23 0.52 9.17
N VAL A 608 13.17 0.27 10.09
CA VAL A 608 14.00 1.33 10.67
C VAL A 608 14.93 1.95 9.62
N GLN A 609 15.59 1.13 8.79
CA GLN A 609 16.51 1.59 7.74
C GLN A 609 15.81 2.39 6.65
N ALA A 610 14.58 2.01 6.30
CA ALA A 610 13.73 2.73 5.34
C ALA A 610 13.16 4.04 5.92
N GLY A 611 13.35 4.31 7.22
CA GLY A 611 12.76 5.46 7.91
C GLY A 611 11.25 5.32 8.16
N GLU A 612 10.70 4.12 8.02
CA GLU A 612 9.29 3.80 8.22
C GLU A 612 8.97 3.57 9.70
N VAL A 613 9.94 3.10 10.48
CA VAL A 613 9.84 2.85 11.93
C VAL A 613 10.73 3.83 12.69
N GLN A 614 10.11 4.83 13.32
CA GLN A 614 10.76 5.79 14.20
C GLN A 614 9.78 6.24 15.29
N GLY A 615 10.32 6.72 16.42
CA GLY A 615 9.52 7.31 17.50
C GLY A 615 8.65 6.30 18.26
N VAL A 616 9.00 5.01 18.28
CA VAL A 616 8.24 3.98 19.01
C VAL A 616 8.53 4.08 20.50
N ALA A 617 7.50 4.32 21.31
CA ALA A 617 7.59 4.48 22.76
C ALA A 617 7.04 3.28 23.54
N ALA A 618 6.22 2.44 22.90
CA ALA A 618 5.77 1.16 23.46
C ALA A 618 5.82 0.04 22.42
N PHE A 619 6.16 -1.15 22.91
CA PHE A 619 6.18 -2.40 22.19
C PHE A 619 5.29 -3.38 22.95
N HIS A 620 4.26 -3.90 22.29
CA HIS A 620 3.27 -4.79 22.89
C HIS A 620 3.32 -6.14 22.19
N PHE A 621 3.62 -7.22 22.91
CA PHE A 621 3.69 -8.57 22.37
C PHE A 621 2.48 -9.42 22.81
N GLY A 622 1.67 -9.84 21.84
CA GLY A 622 0.47 -10.64 22.04
C GLY A 622 0.69 -12.13 21.90
N TYR A 623 0.30 -12.88 22.93
CA TYR A 623 0.19 -14.35 22.99
C TYR A 623 1.47 -15.12 22.64
N PRO A 624 2.66 -14.75 23.17
CA PRO A 624 3.90 -15.47 22.87
C PRO A 624 3.87 -16.94 23.30
N HIS A 625 3.14 -17.26 24.37
CA HIS A 625 2.96 -18.62 24.87
C HIS A 625 2.19 -19.55 23.89
N LEU A 626 1.51 -19.00 22.88
CA LEU A 626 0.87 -19.77 21.81
C LEU A 626 1.74 -19.89 20.55
N MET A 627 2.87 -19.18 20.50
CA MET A 627 3.74 -19.11 19.32
C MET A 627 5.04 -19.86 19.60
N ILE A 628 5.14 -21.11 19.13
CA ILE A 628 6.19 -22.05 19.54
C ILE A 628 7.64 -21.52 19.37
N ASN A 629 7.89 -20.69 18.36
CA ASN A 629 9.23 -20.12 18.10
C ASN A 629 9.56 -18.88 18.97
N PHE A 630 8.59 -18.37 19.72
CA PHE A 630 8.69 -17.23 20.63
C PHE A 630 8.53 -17.66 22.10
N GLN A 631 8.96 -18.87 22.44
CA GLN A 631 8.94 -19.40 23.81
C GLN A 631 10.34 -19.51 24.39
N GLY A 632 10.45 -19.43 25.71
CA GLY A 632 11.70 -19.57 26.46
C GLY A 632 12.76 -18.52 26.05
N PRO A 633 14.03 -18.92 25.86
CA PRO A 633 15.11 -17.98 25.55
C PRO A 633 14.90 -17.18 24.26
N ALA A 634 14.16 -17.74 23.29
CA ALA A 634 13.88 -17.05 22.04
C ALA A 634 13.09 -15.75 22.26
N LEU A 635 12.15 -15.75 23.22
CA LEU A 635 11.34 -14.58 23.55
C LEU A 635 12.17 -13.47 24.18
N CYS A 636 13.00 -13.83 25.18
CA CYS A 636 13.87 -12.87 25.87
C CYS A 636 14.88 -12.24 24.90
N ASN A 637 15.53 -13.07 24.07
CA ASN A 637 16.45 -12.60 23.04
C ASN A 637 15.76 -11.68 22.03
N PHE A 638 14.51 -11.99 21.65
CA PHE A 638 13.72 -11.14 20.78
C PHE A 638 13.45 -9.77 21.40
N PHE A 639 12.97 -9.73 22.66
CA PHE A 639 12.69 -8.48 23.37
C PHE A 639 13.93 -7.60 23.50
N GLN A 640 15.08 -8.20 23.81
CA GLN A 640 16.35 -7.48 23.89
C GLN A 640 16.73 -6.88 22.53
N ALA A 641 16.76 -7.69 21.48
CA ALA A 641 17.17 -7.22 20.15
C ALA A 641 16.18 -6.19 19.56
N ALA A 642 14.88 -6.38 19.76
CA ALA A 642 13.86 -5.43 19.31
C ALA A 642 13.99 -4.08 20.03
N ALA A 643 14.22 -4.10 21.34
CA ALA A 643 14.47 -2.88 22.12
C ALA A 643 15.72 -2.15 21.64
N GLU A 644 16.83 -2.86 21.39
CA GLU A 644 18.07 -2.26 20.87
C GLU A 644 17.88 -1.59 19.50
N ILE A 645 17.13 -2.23 18.59
CA ILE A 645 16.83 -1.68 17.26
C ILE A 645 15.97 -0.41 17.37
N LEU A 646 14.90 -0.45 18.17
CA LEU A 646 13.95 0.65 18.32
C LEU A 646 14.55 1.85 19.08
N ASP A 647 15.31 1.60 20.15
CA ASP A 647 15.98 2.68 20.89
C ASP A 647 17.08 3.35 20.04
N GLY A 648 17.76 2.59 19.18
CA GLY A 648 18.68 3.12 18.17
C GLY A 648 17.99 4.05 17.17
N ALA A 649 16.83 3.63 16.64
CA ALA A 649 16.01 4.44 15.73
C ALA A 649 15.51 5.74 16.36
N ASN A 650 15.30 5.75 17.68
CA ASN A 650 14.85 6.91 18.45
C ASN A 650 15.97 7.92 18.77
N GLY A 651 17.17 7.78 18.23
CA GLY A 651 18.28 8.73 18.40
C GLY A 651 18.96 8.64 19.77
N GLY A 652 19.14 7.44 20.32
CA GLY A 652 19.95 7.23 21.52
C GLY A 652 21.45 7.35 21.23
N GLU A 653 22.14 8.34 21.81
CA GLU A 653 23.59 8.32 21.89
C GLU A 653 24.04 7.10 22.69
N LYS A 654 24.98 6.32 22.16
CA LYS A 654 25.73 5.35 22.97
C LYS A 654 26.67 6.15 23.88
N GLU A 655 26.24 6.48 25.09
CA GLU A 655 27.18 6.93 26.13
C GLU A 655 28.13 5.78 26.43
N VAL A 656 29.35 5.87 25.89
CA VAL A 656 30.43 4.93 26.19
C VAL A 656 30.94 5.23 27.59
N GLY A 657 30.52 4.40 28.55
CA GLY A 657 31.15 4.30 29.88
C GLY A 657 30.36 4.96 31.02
N ARG A 658 29.82 4.08 31.89
CA ARG A 658 29.16 4.28 33.20
C ARG A 658 27.63 4.42 33.20
N ARG A 659 27.01 3.36 33.78
CA ARG A 659 25.58 3.04 34.02
C ARG A 659 24.82 2.52 32.78
N PRO A 660 23.99 1.47 32.93
CA PRO A 660 23.16 1.00 31.82
C PRO A 660 22.20 2.13 31.43
N ALA A 661 22.24 2.51 30.14
CA ALA A 661 21.33 3.49 29.59
C ALA A 661 19.89 3.02 29.85
N ARG A 662 19.07 3.88 30.47
CA ARG A 662 17.65 3.61 30.70
C ARG A 662 16.97 3.31 29.36
N ARG A 663 16.32 2.14 29.24
CA ARG A 663 15.58 1.76 28.03
C ARG A 663 14.51 2.81 27.76
N ARG A 664 14.40 3.31 26.53
CA ARG A 664 13.38 4.32 26.23
C ARG A 664 12.00 3.67 26.09
N LEU A 665 11.97 2.51 25.44
CA LEU A 665 10.79 1.70 25.16
C LEU A 665 10.11 1.11 26.41
N LEU A 666 8.77 1.11 26.42
CA LEU A 666 7.95 0.27 27.30
C LEU A 666 7.69 -1.08 26.62
N ILE A 667 7.90 -2.20 27.31
CA ILE A 667 7.55 -3.54 26.80
C ILE A 667 6.34 -4.07 27.55
N SER A 668 5.29 -4.43 26.82
CA SER A 668 4.08 -5.06 27.32
C SER A 668 3.91 -6.46 26.74
N MET A 669 3.34 -7.36 27.54
CA MET A 669 3.01 -8.71 27.12
C MET A 669 1.56 -9.04 27.50
N ASP A 670 0.83 -9.70 26.61
CA ASP A 670 -0.52 -10.21 26.83
C ASP A 670 -0.56 -11.74 26.70
N LEU A 671 -1.20 -12.40 27.66
CA LEU A 671 -1.22 -13.85 27.80
C LEU A 671 -2.62 -14.45 27.78
N ASN A 672 -3.50 -13.98 26.88
CA ASN A 672 -4.79 -14.62 26.69
C ASN A 672 -4.64 -16.02 26.04
N GLY A 673 -5.33 -17.05 26.55
CA GLY A 673 -5.28 -18.44 26.05
C GLY A 673 -4.33 -19.40 26.79
N VAL A 674 -3.92 -19.08 28.02
CA VAL A 674 -3.15 -20.02 28.87
C VAL A 674 -4.01 -21.23 29.22
N THR A 675 -3.36 -22.40 29.17
CA THR A 675 -3.89 -23.74 29.44
C THR A 675 -2.88 -24.50 30.28
N THR A 676 -3.27 -25.64 30.84
CA THR A 676 -2.35 -26.53 31.56
C THR A 676 -1.18 -27.07 30.72
N ARG A 677 -1.22 -26.94 29.39
CA ARG A 677 -0.16 -27.42 28.48
C ARG A 677 0.90 -26.38 28.15
N ASN A 678 0.60 -25.09 28.36
CA ASN A 678 1.46 -23.97 27.98
C ASN A 678 1.64 -22.97 29.14
N SER A 679 1.21 -23.34 30.35
CA SER A 679 1.44 -22.62 31.60
C SER A 679 2.80 -22.93 32.25
N ASP A 680 3.62 -23.77 31.62
CA ASP A 680 4.95 -24.12 32.12
C ASP A 680 5.79 -22.83 32.27
N PRO A 681 6.33 -22.56 33.48
CA PRO A 681 7.17 -21.39 33.72
C PRO A 681 8.27 -21.19 32.67
N ASP A 682 8.89 -22.27 32.17
CA ASP A 682 10.00 -22.20 31.21
C ASP A 682 9.60 -21.59 29.85
N VAL A 683 8.30 -21.54 29.53
CA VAL A 683 7.77 -20.91 28.31
C VAL A 683 7.97 -19.39 28.34
N LEU A 684 7.91 -18.77 29.53
CA LEU A 684 7.89 -17.30 29.69
C LEU A 684 8.95 -16.77 30.68
N ALA A 685 9.56 -17.63 31.49
CA ALA A 685 10.40 -17.30 32.64
C ALA A 685 11.45 -16.22 32.35
N GLU A 686 12.13 -16.35 31.22
CA GLU A 686 13.25 -15.48 30.89
C GLU A 686 12.81 -14.08 30.41
N ALA A 687 11.56 -13.93 29.93
CA ALA A 687 11.04 -12.67 29.42
C ALA A 687 10.39 -11.78 30.49
N TRP A 688 10.08 -12.32 31.68
CA TRP A 688 9.41 -11.58 32.76
C TRP A 688 10.18 -10.31 33.16
N ALA A 689 11.48 -10.43 33.37
CA ALA A 689 12.32 -9.33 33.83
C ALA A 689 12.36 -8.14 32.84
N MET A 690 12.16 -8.40 31.55
CA MET A 690 12.11 -7.37 30.50
C MET A 690 10.72 -6.76 30.31
N THR A 691 9.68 -7.43 30.79
CA THR A 691 8.26 -7.06 30.61
C THR A 691 7.86 -6.01 31.65
N ASP A 692 7.49 -4.81 31.20
CA ASP A 692 7.03 -3.74 32.08
C ASP A 692 5.58 -3.91 32.50
N VAL A 693 4.73 -4.31 31.55
CA VAL A 693 3.28 -4.42 31.75
C VAL A 693 2.82 -5.79 31.29
N LEU A 694 2.29 -6.58 32.22
CA LEU A 694 1.68 -7.87 31.93
C LEU A 694 0.16 -7.75 31.98
N HIS A 695 -0.52 -8.29 30.98
CA HIS A 695 -1.96 -8.51 30.98
C HIS A 695 -2.30 -10.00 30.82
N LEU A 696 -3.34 -10.43 31.55
CA LEU A 696 -3.97 -11.75 31.47
C LEU A 696 -5.35 -11.67 32.14
N ASN A 697 -6.23 -12.63 31.87
CA ASN A 697 -7.49 -12.76 32.61
C ASN A 697 -7.31 -13.60 33.88
N GLN A 698 -8.34 -13.63 34.74
CA GLN A 698 -8.35 -14.36 36.00
C GLN A 698 -8.05 -15.85 35.81
N GLU A 699 -8.68 -16.49 34.82
CA GLU A 699 -8.54 -17.92 34.56
C GLU A 699 -7.09 -18.27 34.19
N GLU A 700 -6.50 -17.46 33.31
CA GLU A 700 -5.10 -17.61 32.88
C GLU A 700 -4.12 -17.38 34.02
N ALA A 701 -4.38 -16.40 34.88
CA ALA A 701 -3.56 -16.14 36.05
C ALA A 701 -3.56 -17.33 37.00
N GLY A 702 -4.73 -17.98 37.16
CA GLY A 702 -4.84 -19.18 37.99
C GLY A 702 -4.11 -20.37 37.42
N LEU A 703 -4.18 -20.58 36.11
CA LEU A 703 -3.46 -21.66 35.43
C LEU A 703 -1.94 -21.44 35.42
N LEU A 704 -1.51 -20.19 35.26
CA LEU A 704 -0.09 -19.84 35.24
C LEU A 704 0.55 -19.92 36.63
N LEU A 705 -0.19 -19.58 37.70
CA LEU A 705 0.29 -19.59 39.07
C LEU A 705 0.01 -20.90 39.82
N ASP A 706 -0.70 -21.84 39.20
CA ASP A 706 -1.19 -23.06 39.85
C ASP A 706 -1.94 -22.75 41.17
N TRP A 707 -3.05 -22.01 41.07
CA TRP A 707 -3.80 -21.50 42.23
C TRP A 707 -4.29 -22.56 43.20
N GLU A 708 -4.66 -23.74 42.67
CA GLU A 708 -5.10 -24.86 43.51
C GLU A 708 -3.96 -25.40 44.37
N ALA A 709 -2.74 -25.48 43.84
CA ALA A 709 -1.56 -25.92 44.59
C ALA A 709 -1.04 -24.85 45.57
N THR A 710 -1.28 -23.57 45.31
CA THR A 710 -0.79 -22.43 46.11
C THR A 710 -1.77 -21.96 47.19
N GLY A 711 -2.98 -22.52 47.25
CA GLY A 711 -3.97 -22.24 48.29
C GLY A 711 -4.67 -20.88 48.16
N LEU A 712 -4.75 -20.34 46.95
CA LEU A 712 -5.28 -18.99 46.67
C LEU A 712 -6.80 -18.94 46.35
N GLY A 713 -7.45 -20.09 46.20
CA GLY A 713 -8.90 -20.25 45.94
C GLY A 713 -9.18 -21.28 44.82
N ALA A 714 -10.44 -21.68 44.64
CA ALA A 714 -10.86 -22.52 43.51
C ALA A 714 -11.11 -21.68 42.25
N PHE A 715 -10.88 -22.26 41.07
CA PHE A 715 -10.93 -21.59 39.76
C PHE A 715 -12.26 -20.89 39.45
N ASP A 716 -13.39 -21.50 39.89
CA ASP A 716 -14.75 -21.03 39.62
C ASP A 716 -15.30 -20.04 40.67
N GLU A 717 -14.50 -19.63 41.67
CA GLU A 717 -14.96 -18.72 42.72
C GLU A 717 -14.66 -17.24 42.40
N VAL A 718 -15.58 -16.38 42.83
CA VAL A 718 -15.38 -14.92 42.85
C VAL A 718 -14.18 -14.61 43.76
N LEU A 719 -13.06 -14.17 43.17
CA LEU A 719 -11.84 -13.94 43.93
C LEU A 719 -12.01 -12.80 44.93
N SER A 720 -11.62 -13.10 46.16
CA SER A 720 -11.48 -12.08 47.18
C SER A 720 -10.34 -11.11 46.82
N LEU A 721 -10.47 -9.83 47.20
CA LEU A 721 -9.39 -8.85 47.03
C LEU A 721 -8.04 -9.30 47.63
N PRO A 722 -7.98 -10.00 48.79
CA PRO A 722 -6.76 -10.65 49.27
C PRO A 722 -6.15 -11.66 48.30
N SER A 723 -6.95 -12.52 47.65
CA SER A 723 -6.46 -13.48 46.65
C SER A 723 -5.90 -12.78 45.42
N LEU A 724 -6.59 -11.74 44.92
CA LEU A 724 -6.11 -10.91 43.81
C LEU A 724 -4.78 -10.22 44.14
N ARG A 725 -4.65 -9.70 45.37
CA ARG A 725 -3.40 -9.10 45.86
C ARG A 725 -2.26 -10.10 45.86
N ALA A 726 -2.50 -11.31 46.36
CA ALA A 726 -1.49 -12.36 46.44
C ALA A 726 -1.07 -12.84 45.04
N ALA A 727 -2.02 -13.01 44.12
CA ALA A 727 -1.73 -13.31 42.72
C ALA A 727 -0.90 -12.21 42.05
N GLY A 728 -1.29 -10.95 42.25
CA GLY A 728 -0.52 -9.79 41.78
C GLY A 728 0.89 -9.76 42.36
N ASP A 729 1.07 -10.05 43.66
CA ASP A 729 2.40 -10.12 44.29
C ASP A 729 3.25 -11.26 43.72
N ALA A 730 2.67 -12.43 43.51
CA ALA A 730 3.37 -13.58 42.92
C ALA A 730 3.87 -13.26 41.51
N LEU A 731 3.05 -12.59 40.68
CA LEU A 731 3.47 -12.17 39.34
C LEU A 731 4.56 -11.09 39.41
N LEU A 732 4.39 -10.06 40.25
CA LEU A 732 5.36 -8.98 40.42
C LEU A 732 6.74 -9.47 40.91
N GLN A 733 6.81 -10.57 41.67
CA GLN A 733 8.07 -11.20 42.10
C GLN A 733 8.96 -11.64 40.92
N ASN A 734 8.39 -11.86 39.72
CA ASN A 734 9.13 -12.17 38.51
C ASN A 734 9.81 -10.95 37.86
N GLY A 735 9.77 -9.79 38.53
CA GLY A 735 10.42 -8.56 38.05
C GLY A 735 9.55 -7.74 37.09
N LEU A 736 8.22 -7.84 37.18
CA LEU A 736 7.28 -7.03 36.41
C LEU A 736 7.10 -5.63 37.03
N GLY A 737 6.77 -4.64 36.19
CA GLY A 737 6.43 -3.29 36.67
C GLY A 737 4.96 -3.16 37.07
N VAL A 738 4.07 -3.61 36.18
CA VAL A 738 2.62 -3.52 36.32
C VAL A 738 2.00 -4.86 35.92
N VAL A 739 1.07 -5.36 36.72
CA VAL A 739 0.25 -6.53 36.42
C VAL A 739 -1.20 -6.08 36.33
N ALA A 740 -1.86 -6.42 35.24
CA ALA A 740 -3.27 -6.11 35.01
C ALA A 740 -4.06 -7.40 34.74
N LEU A 741 -5.05 -7.64 35.59
CA LEU A 741 -5.94 -8.80 35.56
C LEU A 741 -7.34 -8.37 35.16
N THR A 742 -7.88 -8.95 34.08
CA THR A 742 -9.32 -8.84 33.76
C THR A 742 -10.08 -9.96 34.45
N LEU A 743 -11.18 -9.63 35.13
CA LEU A 743 -11.80 -10.48 36.16
C LEU A 743 -13.24 -10.88 35.84
N GLY A 744 -13.57 -11.02 34.56
CA GLY A 744 -14.92 -11.40 34.20
C GLY A 744 -15.95 -10.32 34.57
N GLU A 745 -17.05 -10.75 35.17
CA GLU A 745 -18.10 -9.89 35.76
C GLU A 745 -17.65 -9.09 36.99
N GLN A 746 -16.43 -9.32 37.51
CA GLN A 746 -15.90 -8.55 38.64
C GLN A 746 -15.11 -7.31 38.21
N GLY A 747 -14.84 -7.15 36.91
CA GLY A 747 -14.20 -5.97 36.33
C GLY A 747 -12.70 -6.17 36.09
N ALA A 748 -11.85 -5.31 36.67
CA ALA A 748 -10.40 -5.43 36.52
C ALA A 748 -9.62 -5.05 37.79
N TYR A 749 -8.49 -5.71 37.98
CA TYR A 749 -7.52 -5.45 39.03
C TYR A 749 -6.16 -5.12 38.43
N VAL A 750 -5.57 -3.97 38.80
CA VAL A 750 -4.24 -3.58 38.36
C VAL A 750 -3.37 -3.32 39.58
N LYS A 751 -2.19 -3.93 39.62
CA LYS A 751 -1.21 -3.79 40.70
C LYS A 751 0.14 -3.34 40.15
N VAL A 752 0.80 -2.44 40.88
CA VAL A 752 2.09 -1.87 40.51
C VAL A 752 3.13 -2.22 41.56
N THR A 753 4.35 -2.56 41.11
CA THR A 753 5.46 -2.89 42.01
C THR A 753 5.82 -1.76 42.98
N ASN A 754 6.35 -2.15 44.15
CA ASN A 754 6.97 -1.23 45.10
C ASN A 754 8.40 -0.83 44.68
N ASP A 755 9.00 -1.51 43.70
CA ASP A 755 10.32 -1.17 43.19
C ASP A 755 10.25 0.00 42.20
N GLU A 756 10.47 1.21 42.69
CA GLU A 756 10.51 2.41 41.86
C GLU A 756 11.58 2.31 40.75
N LYS A 757 12.72 1.65 40.99
CA LYS A 757 13.76 1.51 39.96
C LYS A 757 13.27 0.66 38.81
N ARG A 758 12.43 -0.35 39.08
CA ARG A 758 11.82 -1.18 38.04
C ARG A 758 10.90 -0.36 37.14
N LEU A 759 10.09 0.54 37.69
CA LEU A 759 9.25 1.46 36.90
C LEU A 759 10.08 2.51 36.15
N GLN A 760 11.23 2.89 36.72
CA GLN A 760 12.19 3.78 36.08
C GLN A 760 13.01 3.12 34.96
N ALA A 761 12.94 1.80 34.77
CA ALA A 761 13.68 1.10 33.73
C ALA A 761 13.24 1.50 32.30
N SER A 762 11.98 1.93 32.13
CA SER A 762 11.44 2.47 30.87
C SER A 762 11.30 4.00 30.92
N ALA A 763 11.70 4.70 29.85
CA ALA A 763 11.47 6.14 29.75
C ALA A 763 9.98 6.48 29.76
N THR A 764 9.21 5.69 29.01
CA THR A 764 7.75 5.80 28.89
C THR A 764 7.02 5.55 30.21
N LEU A 765 7.47 4.61 31.04
CA LEU A 765 6.76 4.32 32.30
C LEU A 765 7.14 5.28 33.43
N ALA A 766 8.39 5.77 33.48
CA ALA A 766 8.81 6.43 34.72
C ALA A 766 8.20 7.80 34.99
N TRP A 767 7.65 8.48 33.99
CA TRP A 767 6.95 9.74 34.26
C TRP A 767 5.62 9.50 35.00
N GLN A 768 5.07 8.28 34.92
CA GLN A 768 3.93 7.83 35.72
C GLN A 768 4.35 7.22 37.08
N ALA A 769 5.60 6.76 37.20
CA ALA A 769 6.08 6.02 38.38
C ALA A 769 5.82 6.75 39.70
N ALA A 770 6.07 8.06 39.77
CA ALA A 770 5.88 8.85 40.99
C ALA A 770 4.45 8.79 41.57
N LYS A 771 3.43 8.49 40.75
CA LYS A 771 2.04 8.35 41.21
C LYS A 771 1.59 6.89 41.40
N TRP A 772 2.27 5.94 40.79
CA TRP A 772 1.79 4.56 40.66
C TRP A 772 2.56 3.57 41.54
N VAL A 773 3.78 3.88 41.99
CA VAL A 773 4.58 2.99 42.84
C VAL A 773 3.75 2.47 44.02
N GLY A 774 3.68 1.14 44.14
CA GLY A 774 2.97 0.45 45.23
C GLY A 774 1.45 0.63 45.25
N GLN A 775 0.86 1.23 44.20
CA GLN A 775 -0.59 1.39 44.10
C GLN A 775 -1.25 0.12 43.56
N GLU A 776 -2.53 -0.02 43.90
CA GLU A 776 -3.43 -1.00 43.31
C GLU A 776 -4.77 -0.34 42.99
N ALA A 777 -5.44 -0.85 41.96
CA ALA A 777 -6.77 -0.40 41.55
C ALA A 777 -7.65 -1.62 41.28
N PHE A 778 -8.79 -1.67 41.94
CA PHE A 778 -9.88 -2.61 41.64
C PHE A 778 -11.09 -1.79 41.20
N LEU A 779 -11.60 -2.06 40.00
CA LEU A 779 -12.79 -1.42 39.47
C LEU A 779 -13.81 -2.46 38.97
N PRO A 780 -15.11 -2.25 39.23
CA PRO A 780 -16.17 -3.10 38.69
C PRO A 780 -16.26 -2.97 37.17
N PRO A 781 -16.93 -3.91 36.47
CA PRO A 781 -17.10 -3.80 35.03
C PRO A 781 -18.05 -2.66 34.67
N PHE A 782 -17.91 -2.10 33.47
CA PHE A 782 -18.86 -1.11 32.97
C PHE A 782 -19.88 -1.79 32.04
N PRO A 783 -21.19 -1.63 32.29
CA PRO A 783 -22.20 -2.21 31.42
C PRO A 783 -22.18 -1.50 30.05
N VAL A 784 -22.46 -2.25 28.99
CA VAL A 784 -22.52 -1.71 27.62
C VAL A 784 -23.65 -0.69 27.46
N GLN A 785 -24.78 -0.93 28.12
CA GLN A 785 -25.90 0.00 28.31
C GLN A 785 -26.48 -0.18 29.72
N ALA A 786 -27.16 0.84 30.27
CA ALA A 786 -27.78 0.74 31.59
C ALA A 786 -28.79 -0.44 31.62
N GLY A 787 -28.52 -1.45 32.45
CA GLY A 787 -29.34 -2.66 32.57
C GLY A 787 -29.00 -3.81 31.61
N ALA A 788 -27.93 -3.70 30.80
CA ALA A 788 -27.48 -4.79 29.92
C ALA A 788 -26.65 -5.84 30.70
N GLU A 789 -26.82 -7.12 30.34
CA GLU A 789 -26.01 -8.24 30.87
C GLU A 789 -24.57 -8.21 30.32
N VAL A 790 -24.38 -7.77 29.08
CA VAL A 790 -23.06 -7.61 28.46
C VAL A 790 -22.35 -6.37 29.02
N ASN A 791 -21.14 -6.57 29.53
CA ASN A 791 -20.30 -5.53 30.15
C ASN A 791 -18.89 -5.53 29.54
N THR A 792 -17.89 -4.87 30.14
CA THR A 792 -16.50 -4.78 29.65
C THR A 792 -15.73 -6.10 29.52
N ASN A 793 -16.31 -7.22 29.96
CA ASN A 793 -15.67 -8.53 29.99
C ASN A 793 -15.57 -9.21 28.60
N GLY A 794 -14.41 -9.77 28.25
CA GLY A 794 -14.22 -10.51 26.98
C GLY A 794 -13.58 -9.68 25.86
N ALA A 795 -12.94 -8.55 26.19
CA ALA A 795 -12.14 -7.73 25.28
C ALA A 795 -10.78 -7.34 25.91
N GLY A 796 -10.02 -8.34 26.36
CA GLY A 796 -8.71 -8.16 27.01
C GLY A 796 -7.71 -7.37 26.16
N ASP A 797 -7.61 -7.66 24.85
CA ASP A 797 -6.71 -6.94 23.93
C ASP A 797 -7.02 -5.43 23.87
N ALA A 798 -8.30 -5.08 23.98
CA ALA A 798 -8.76 -3.69 24.00
C ALA A 798 -8.49 -3.03 25.36
N PHE A 799 -8.60 -3.80 26.45
CA PHE A 799 -8.23 -3.34 27.79
C PHE A 799 -6.74 -2.98 27.85
N ILE A 800 -5.85 -3.86 27.41
CA ILE A 800 -4.41 -3.58 27.43
C ILE A 800 -4.03 -2.43 26.48
N ALA A 801 -4.67 -2.32 25.32
CA ALA A 801 -4.55 -1.16 24.44
C ALA A 801 -4.91 0.15 25.16
N GLY A 802 -6.01 0.19 25.90
CA GLY A 802 -6.41 1.34 26.71
C GLY A 802 -5.41 1.67 27.81
N LEU A 803 -4.88 0.66 28.50
CA LEU A 803 -3.87 0.84 29.55
C LEU A 803 -2.55 1.41 28.99
N LEU A 804 -2.10 0.92 27.83
CA LEU A 804 -0.93 1.46 27.13
C LEU A 804 -1.15 2.92 26.69
N ALA A 805 -2.32 3.23 26.14
CA ALA A 805 -2.69 4.60 25.77
C ALA A 805 -2.66 5.55 26.98
N ALA A 806 -3.13 5.09 28.16
CA ALA A 806 -3.06 5.85 29.40
C ALA A 806 -1.60 6.11 29.87
N MET A 807 -0.68 5.18 29.61
CA MET A 807 0.75 5.33 29.94
C MET A 807 1.51 6.24 28.97
N LEU A 808 1.03 6.40 27.74
CA LEU A 808 1.72 7.12 26.65
C LEU A 808 1.31 8.57 26.48
N CYS A 809 0.26 9.05 27.16
CA CYS A 809 -0.25 10.40 26.98
C CYS A 809 0.33 11.40 27.98
N LYS A 810 1.18 12.34 27.54
CA LYS A 810 1.87 13.35 28.36
C LYS A 810 0.98 14.51 28.85
N THR A 811 -0.24 14.66 28.35
CA THR A 811 -1.05 15.84 28.71
C THR A 811 -1.41 15.86 30.18
N GLU A 812 -1.68 14.69 30.77
CA GLU A 812 -2.10 14.56 32.17
C GLU A 812 -1.62 13.23 32.78
N SER A 813 -0.94 13.29 33.93
CA SER A 813 -0.58 12.07 34.68
C SER A 813 -1.81 11.53 35.41
N LEU A 814 -2.44 10.50 34.86
CA LEU A 814 -3.57 9.80 35.45
C LEU A 814 -3.17 9.07 36.75
N SER A 815 -4.08 9.01 37.72
CA SER A 815 -3.95 8.04 38.81
C SER A 815 -4.12 6.61 38.29
N LEU A 816 -3.62 5.61 39.03
CA LEU A 816 -3.77 4.21 38.62
C LEU A 816 -5.25 3.84 38.41
N LYS A 817 -6.15 4.28 39.30
CA LYS A 817 -7.60 4.06 39.16
C LYS A 817 -8.17 4.66 37.88
N GLN A 818 -7.76 5.87 37.51
CA GLN A 818 -8.22 6.52 36.28
C GLN A 818 -7.69 5.80 35.04
N ALA A 819 -6.44 5.34 35.05
CA ALA A 819 -5.87 4.53 33.97
C ALA A 819 -6.59 3.18 33.82
N THR A 820 -6.89 2.50 34.94
CA THR A 820 -7.68 1.26 34.92
C THR A 820 -9.11 1.50 34.44
N CYS A 821 -9.74 2.61 34.85
CA CYS A 821 -11.05 3.01 34.34
C CYS A 821 -11.01 3.24 32.83
N PHE A 822 -10.02 3.98 32.33
CA PHE A 822 -9.82 4.22 30.90
C PHE A 822 -9.65 2.90 30.11
N ALA A 823 -8.86 1.97 30.62
CA ALA A 823 -8.68 0.64 30.05
C ALA A 823 -10.00 -0.15 29.96
N LEU A 824 -10.80 -0.15 31.03
CA LEU A 824 -12.12 -0.78 31.02
C LEU A 824 -13.08 -0.11 30.04
N LEU A 825 -13.13 1.22 29.98
CA LEU A 825 -13.96 1.94 29.02
C LEU A 825 -13.56 1.64 27.56
N THR A 826 -12.28 1.44 27.30
CA THR A 826 -11.78 1.00 25.99
C THR A 826 -12.29 -0.40 25.65
N ALA A 827 -12.26 -1.33 26.61
CA ALA A 827 -12.79 -2.68 26.43
C ALA A 827 -14.30 -2.69 26.15
N ARG A 828 -15.07 -1.77 26.78
CA ARG A 828 -16.52 -1.61 26.57
C ARG A 828 -16.88 -1.43 25.10
N GLU A 829 -16.08 -0.68 24.36
CA GLU A 829 -16.36 -0.37 22.95
C GLU A 829 -16.10 -1.56 21.99
N ARG A 830 -15.51 -2.65 22.48
CA ARG A 830 -15.13 -3.82 21.66
C ARG A 830 -15.63 -5.16 22.19
N VAL A 831 -16.46 -5.15 23.23
CA VAL A 831 -16.86 -6.38 23.90
C VAL A 831 -17.84 -7.24 23.10
N ASP A 832 -18.83 -6.63 22.45
CA ASP A 832 -19.80 -7.32 21.60
C ASP A 832 -19.45 -7.19 20.11
N SER A 833 -19.67 -8.26 19.37
CA SER A 833 -19.64 -8.36 17.91
C SER A 833 -20.32 -7.19 17.18
N LEU A 834 -21.52 -6.78 17.61
CA LEU A 834 -22.25 -5.65 17.02
C LEU A 834 -21.50 -4.32 17.23
N ARG A 835 -20.86 -4.14 18.38
CA ARG A 835 -20.03 -2.96 18.67
C ARG A 835 -18.66 -3.02 18.00
N ARG A 836 -18.05 -4.21 17.89
CA ARG A 836 -16.82 -4.41 17.11
C ARG A 836 -17.02 -3.97 15.66
N ALA A 837 -18.19 -4.25 15.10
CA ALA A 837 -18.60 -3.87 13.75
C ALA A 837 -19.22 -2.46 13.63
N SER A 838 -19.49 -1.76 14.74
CA SER A 838 -20.04 -0.41 14.73
C SER A 838 -19.02 0.61 14.23
N THR A 839 -19.47 1.55 13.40
CA THR A 839 -18.67 2.66 12.87
C THR A 839 -18.50 3.82 13.86
N SER A 840 -19.36 3.91 14.88
CA SER A 840 -19.26 4.90 15.96
C SER A 840 -18.59 4.26 17.17
N LYS A 841 -17.43 4.81 17.58
CA LYS A 841 -16.68 4.44 18.78
C LYS A 841 -16.24 5.70 19.51
N ALA A 842 -16.18 5.64 20.84
CA ALA A 842 -15.71 6.75 21.65
C ALA A 842 -14.24 7.05 21.35
N SER A 843 -13.95 8.32 21.08
CA SER A 843 -12.59 8.83 20.89
C SER A 843 -11.79 8.83 22.19
N TYR A 844 -10.47 8.89 22.09
CA TYR A 844 -9.54 8.98 23.22
C TYR A 844 -9.96 10.06 24.23
N ASN A 845 -10.33 11.26 23.76
CA ASN A 845 -10.71 12.37 24.63
C ASN A 845 -12.04 12.13 25.37
N GLU A 846 -12.99 11.43 24.74
CA GLU A 846 -14.28 11.08 25.36
C GLU A 846 -14.09 10.04 26.46
N LEU A 847 -13.32 8.99 26.16
CA LEU A 847 -12.92 7.97 27.13
C LEU A 847 -12.12 8.59 28.28
N LEU A 848 -11.22 9.53 27.99
CA LEU A 848 -10.41 10.23 28.99
C LEU A 848 -11.27 11.12 29.89
N ALA A 849 -12.20 11.88 29.31
CA ALA A 849 -13.12 12.73 30.08
C ALA A 849 -14.07 11.91 30.96
N GLU A 850 -14.48 10.72 30.52
CA GLU A 850 -15.26 9.79 31.33
C GLU A 850 -14.40 9.21 32.47
N ALA A 851 -13.17 8.76 32.18
CA ALA A 851 -12.24 8.25 33.18
C ALA A 851 -11.87 9.30 34.24
N MET A 852 -11.72 10.58 33.87
CA MET A 852 -11.39 11.66 34.81
C MET A 852 -12.50 12.00 35.79
N LYS A 853 -13.76 11.66 35.48
CA LYS A 853 -14.88 11.81 36.42
C LYS A 853 -14.81 10.78 37.56
N PHE A 854 -14.06 9.70 37.35
CA PHE A 854 -13.76 8.71 38.38
C PHE A 854 -12.67 9.27 39.31
N ARG A 855 -13.06 9.54 40.56
CA ARG A 855 -12.18 10.06 41.61
C ARG A 855 -11.66 8.94 42.52
#